data_AF-A0A9E3FF08-F1
#
_entry.id   AF-A0A9E3FF08-F1
#
_cell.length_a   1.000
_cell.length_b   1.000
_cell.length_c   1.000
_cell.angle_alpha   90.00
_cell.angle_beta   90.00
_cell.angle_gamma   90.00
#
_symmetry.space_group_name_H-M   'P 1'
#
loop_
_entity.id
_entity.type
_entity.pdbx_description
1 polymer ?
#
loop_
_entity_poly.entity_id
_entity_poly.type
_entity_poly.pdbx_seq_one_letter_code
_entity_poly.pdbx_strand_id
1 'polypeptide(L)'
;MGQSFLRTALCLFAFVAFARAAAAEPVQTIVNNGDPANRVDIVLIGDGYTAAEMTKYQTDIQQFVQLMFQQEPFHEYQRYFNVHRIDVVSAESGSDHPETGTFRNTAFDSTYNCSGIQRLICANTSKVSQVAFNSLAPNQIDLIILIVNDATYGGSGGSIAIASTNFQAVELVLHESGHTFGLLADEYDYSPPACSNSTEPSEPNVTRQTARASVKWNAWIGASTPLPTTSTQPAVPGLYEGARYCTAGLYRPTYNSKMRVLGTAYEQVNSEQLVRRVYNRVSPVDTFSPASTTVSLTTAQAQTFGVTTPAPLTHALDVSWAVDGRAVGTSTSLGVGAGALSPGSHTVEATVRDLTPFVRTDPEQLLVERVRWAVNVTAANPADGPEFFVTQHYRDFLSREPDQSGLQFWTQGIESCGIDVGCREVKRVDTSAAFFLSIEFQETGYLVYRAYLAAFGNISVDKPAPLRFGEFLPDTQAIGQGVVVNTPGWEQALEANKKSYFAAFVARPRFANAYPTTLTPSQFVGALFTNAGVVPTAEERAAASGEFGGAADTADAGARARVLRRVAENAELARKEFNRAFVLMQYFGYLRRNPDDAPEANRDFAGYNFWLGKLNQFGDYRSAEMVKAFVTSIEYRQRFGTP
;
A
#
# COMPACT_ATOMS: atom_id res chain seq x y z
N MET A 1 -42.28 4.92 -76.45
CA MET A 1 -42.47 6.12 -75.59
C MET A 1 -42.78 5.66 -74.19
N GLY A 2 -42.07 6.19 -73.18
CA GLY A 2 -42.59 6.31 -71.81
C GLY A 2 -42.59 5.06 -70.92
N GLN A 3 -41.55 4.98 -70.08
CA GLN A 3 -41.42 4.33 -68.77
C GLN A 3 -42.65 3.70 -68.09
N SER A 4 -42.43 2.50 -67.52
CA SER A 4 -42.77 2.08 -66.14
C SER A 4 -43.31 0.64 -66.11
N PHE A 5 -42.47 -0.31 -65.67
CA PHE A 5 -42.95 -1.58 -65.12
C PHE A 5 -42.14 -1.92 -63.87
N LEU A 6 -42.84 -1.79 -62.74
CA LEU A 6 -42.45 -2.10 -61.38
C LEU A 6 -42.23 -3.62 -61.26
N ARG A 7 -41.04 -4.06 -60.84
CA ARG A 7 -40.75 -5.46 -60.50
C ARG A 7 -41.15 -5.72 -59.04
N THR A 8 -42.11 -6.61 -58.86
CA THR A 8 -42.50 -7.20 -57.57
C THR A 8 -41.41 -8.18 -57.12
N ALA A 9 -40.76 -7.90 -55.99
CA ALA A 9 -39.88 -8.84 -55.29
C ALA A 9 -40.58 -9.32 -54.02
N LEU A 10 -40.94 -10.61 -54.02
CA LEU A 10 -41.53 -11.32 -52.90
C LEU A 10 -40.40 -11.70 -51.92
N CYS A 11 -40.23 -10.96 -50.83
CA CYS A 11 -39.30 -11.33 -49.75
C CYS A 11 -39.97 -12.32 -48.80
N LEU A 12 -39.50 -13.57 -48.83
CA LEU A 12 -39.81 -14.63 -47.89
C LEU A 12 -39.09 -14.34 -46.57
N PHE A 13 -39.80 -13.88 -45.54
CA PHE A 13 -39.25 -13.76 -44.18
C PHE A 13 -39.21 -15.14 -43.52
N ALA A 14 -38.01 -15.73 -43.43
CA ALA A 14 -37.76 -16.85 -42.55
C ALA A 14 -37.71 -16.34 -41.09
N PHE A 15 -38.68 -16.75 -40.27
CA PHE A 15 -38.61 -16.60 -38.82
C PHE A 15 -37.52 -17.52 -38.28
N VAL A 16 -36.31 -16.99 -38.10
CA VAL A 16 -35.29 -17.63 -37.26
C VAL A 16 -35.71 -17.40 -35.81
N ALA A 17 -36.20 -18.45 -35.16
CA ALA A 17 -36.39 -18.46 -33.71
C ALA A 17 -35.02 -18.32 -33.05
N PHE A 18 -34.68 -17.11 -32.61
CA PHE A 18 -33.58 -16.94 -31.67
C PHE A 18 -33.99 -17.67 -30.39
N ALA A 19 -33.26 -18.73 -30.05
CA ALA A 19 -33.30 -19.29 -28.71
C ALA A 19 -32.94 -18.16 -27.74
N ARG A 20 -33.94 -17.67 -27.00
CA ARG A 20 -33.70 -16.79 -25.85
C ARG A 20 -32.79 -17.60 -24.93
N ALA A 21 -31.57 -17.12 -24.71
CA ALA A 21 -30.82 -17.53 -23.53
C ALA A 21 -31.77 -17.36 -22.34
N ALA A 22 -32.00 -18.42 -21.58
CA ALA A 22 -32.78 -18.33 -20.35
C ALA A 22 -32.12 -17.24 -19.51
N ALA A 23 -32.84 -16.16 -19.23
CA ALA A 23 -32.33 -15.13 -18.33
C ALA A 23 -32.09 -15.80 -16.97
N ALA A 24 -30.96 -15.48 -16.32
CA ALA A 24 -30.73 -15.94 -14.95
C ALA A 24 -31.89 -15.47 -14.06
N GLU A 25 -32.29 -16.33 -13.12
CA GLU A 25 -33.37 -16.01 -12.18
C GLU A 25 -33.00 -14.78 -11.34
N PRO A 26 -33.96 -13.92 -10.96
CA PRO A 26 -33.67 -12.76 -10.13
C PRO A 26 -33.02 -13.18 -8.80
N VAL A 27 -31.90 -12.55 -8.46
CA VAL A 27 -31.15 -12.81 -7.21
C VAL A 27 -31.13 -11.55 -6.35
N GLN A 28 -31.31 -11.74 -5.05
CA GLN A 28 -31.08 -10.70 -4.04
C GLN A 28 -30.22 -11.23 -2.89
N THR A 29 -29.10 -10.55 -2.60
CA THR A 29 -28.38 -10.76 -1.35
C THR A 29 -29.13 -10.07 -0.22
N ILE A 30 -29.69 -10.85 0.70
CA ILE A 30 -30.52 -10.35 1.82
C ILE A 30 -29.72 -10.20 3.12
N VAL A 31 -28.58 -10.87 3.22
CA VAL A 31 -27.56 -10.66 4.27
C VAL A 31 -26.21 -10.55 3.57
N ASN A 32 -25.54 -9.41 3.74
CA ASN A 32 -24.22 -9.15 3.17
C ASN A 32 -23.28 -8.69 4.28
N ASN A 33 -22.40 -9.59 4.72
CA ASN A 33 -21.46 -9.33 5.79
C ASN A 33 -20.00 -9.21 5.31
N GLY A 34 -19.73 -9.33 4.00
CA GLY A 34 -18.39 -9.21 3.47
C GLY A 34 -18.19 -9.94 2.14
N ASP A 35 -16.93 -10.00 1.70
CA ASP A 35 -16.52 -10.72 0.50
C ASP A 35 -16.87 -12.21 0.63
N PRO A 36 -17.59 -12.82 -0.34
CA PRO A 36 -17.85 -14.25 -0.39
C PRO A 36 -16.58 -15.13 -0.32
N ALA A 37 -15.43 -14.59 -0.69
CA ALA A 37 -14.15 -15.29 -0.49
C ALA A 37 -13.77 -15.49 0.98
N ASN A 38 -14.40 -14.74 1.90
CA ASN A 38 -14.16 -14.83 3.35
C ASN A 38 -15.46 -14.93 4.16
N ARG A 39 -16.54 -15.47 3.58
CA ARG A 39 -17.83 -15.73 4.25
C ARG A 39 -18.31 -17.13 3.88
N VAL A 40 -19.29 -17.62 4.64
CA VAL A 40 -20.06 -18.81 4.26
C VAL A 40 -21.33 -18.35 3.55
N ASP A 41 -21.48 -18.70 2.29
CA ASP A 41 -22.57 -18.17 1.46
C ASP A 41 -23.72 -19.18 1.34
N ILE A 42 -24.87 -18.82 1.92
CA ILE A 42 -26.11 -19.61 1.92
C ILE A 42 -27.00 -19.16 0.76
N VAL A 43 -27.42 -20.10 -0.08
CA VAL A 43 -28.34 -19.88 -1.20
C VAL A 43 -29.70 -20.46 -0.88
N LEU A 44 -30.71 -19.60 -0.83
CA LEU A 44 -32.11 -19.93 -0.59
C LEU A 44 -32.88 -19.86 -1.92
N ILE A 45 -33.56 -20.96 -2.25
CA ILE A 45 -34.32 -21.11 -3.49
C ILE A 45 -35.74 -21.58 -3.14
N GLY A 46 -36.76 -20.95 -3.72
CA GLY A 46 -38.17 -21.29 -3.46
C GLY A 46 -38.69 -22.34 -4.45
N ASP A 47 -39.51 -23.27 -3.98
CA ASP A 47 -40.35 -24.12 -4.83
C ASP A 47 -41.83 -23.99 -4.46
N GLY A 48 -42.72 -24.17 -5.44
CA GLY A 48 -44.16 -24.05 -5.23
C GLY A 48 -44.67 -22.63 -4.96
N TYR A 49 -43.91 -21.58 -5.26
CA TYR A 49 -44.37 -20.18 -5.18
C TYR A 49 -44.71 -19.65 -6.57
N THR A 50 -45.95 -19.24 -6.79
CA THR A 50 -46.36 -18.62 -8.06
C THR A 50 -45.87 -17.18 -8.16
N ALA A 51 -46.01 -16.57 -9.36
CA ALA A 51 -45.65 -15.17 -9.57
C ALA A 51 -46.37 -14.20 -8.61
N ALA A 52 -47.61 -14.54 -8.21
CA ALA A 52 -48.40 -13.75 -7.26
C ALA A 52 -47.94 -13.90 -5.80
N GLU A 53 -47.13 -14.93 -5.50
CA GLU A 53 -46.68 -15.29 -4.16
C GLU A 53 -45.23 -14.91 -3.89
N MET A 54 -44.55 -14.20 -4.81
CA MET A 54 -43.16 -13.79 -4.59
C MET A 54 -42.97 -12.96 -3.33
N THR A 55 -43.94 -12.10 -2.96
CA THR A 55 -43.90 -11.38 -1.68
C THR A 55 -44.00 -12.34 -0.48
N LYS A 56 -44.81 -13.40 -0.58
CA LYS A 56 -44.90 -14.44 0.45
C LYS A 56 -43.57 -15.17 0.59
N TYR A 57 -42.95 -15.58 -0.53
CA TYR A 57 -41.62 -16.20 -0.52
C TYR A 57 -40.59 -15.33 0.20
N GLN A 58 -40.56 -14.03 -0.07
CA GLN A 58 -39.66 -13.10 0.62
C GLN A 58 -39.87 -13.09 2.13
N THR A 59 -41.13 -13.09 2.60
CA THR A 59 -41.46 -13.18 4.03
C THR A 59 -41.04 -14.51 4.64
N ASP A 60 -41.34 -15.63 3.98
CA ASP A 60 -40.98 -16.96 4.47
C ASP A 60 -39.46 -17.11 4.60
N ILE A 61 -38.70 -16.60 3.62
CA ILE A 61 -37.24 -16.59 3.65
C ILE A 61 -36.70 -15.75 4.81
N GLN A 62 -37.24 -14.55 5.02
CA GLN A 62 -36.83 -13.71 6.15
C GLN A 62 -37.06 -14.42 7.49
N GLN A 63 -38.22 -15.05 7.65
CA GLN A 63 -38.54 -15.81 8.86
C GLN A 63 -37.62 -17.03 9.03
N PHE A 64 -37.34 -17.77 7.96
CA PHE A 64 -36.42 -18.90 7.98
C PHE A 64 -35.01 -18.48 8.43
N VAL A 65 -34.46 -17.44 7.81
CA VAL A 65 -33.13 -16.90 8.13
C VAL A 65 -33.07 -16.41 9.58
N GLN A 66 -34.12 -15.73 10.04
CA GLN A 66 -34.20 -15.26 11.42
C GLN A 66 -34.20 -16.43 12.41
N LEU A 67 -34.98 -17.49 12.16
CA LEU A 67 -35.02 -18.66 13.04
C LEU A 67 -33.70 -19.44 13.03
N MET A 68 -33.06 -19.55 11.87
CA MET A 68 -31.74 -20.19 11.74
C MET A 68 -30.68 -19.46 12.56
N PHE A 69 -30.57 -18.13 12.40
CA PHE A 69 -29.61 -17.30 13.15
C PHE A 69 -30.02 -17.03 14.60
N GLN A 70 -31.10 -17.61 15.12
CA GLN A 70 -31.37 -17.65 16.57
C GLN A 70 -30.72 -18.85 17.27
N GLN A 71 -30.16 -19.78 16.51
CA GLN A 71 -29.63 -21.03 17.04
C GLN A 71 -28.11 -20.97 17.13
N GLU A 72 -27.56 -21.25 18.30
CA GLU A 72 -26.11 -21.33 18.48
C GLU A 72 -25.53 -22.57 17.77
N PRO A 73 -24.33 -22.49 17.16
CA PRO A 73 -23.43 -21.33 17.12
C PRO A 73 -23.70 -20.35 15.95
N PHE A 74 -24.70 -20.59 15.10
CA PHE A 74 -25.01 -19.71 13.96
C PHE A 74 -25.38 -18.30 14.40
N HIS A 75 -26.04 -18.16 15.55
CA HIS A 75 -26.32 -16.86 16.15
C HIS A 75 -25.04 -16.08 16.42
N GLU A 76 -24.10 -16.61 17.21
CA GLU A 76 -22.83 -15.93 17.52
C GLU A 76 -22.06 -15.51 16.25
N TYR A 77 -22.03 -16.40 15.26
CA TYR A 77 -21.26 -16.21 14.02
C TYR A 77 -22.10 -15.70 12.86
N GLN A 78 -23.30 -15.13 13.06
CA GLN A 78 -24.16 -14.74 11.94
C GLN A 78 -23.50 -13.73 10.98
N ARG A 79 -22.53 -12.94 11.47
CA ARG A 79 -21.71 -12.00 10.67
C ARG A 79 -20.68 -12.69 9.76
N TYR A 80 -20.55 -14.01 9.84
CA TYR A 80 -19.63 -14.81 9.04
C TYR A 80 -20.34 -15.41 7.82
N PHE A 81 -21.65 -15.17 7.69
CA PHE A 81 -22.47 -15.71 6.61
C PHE A 81 -22.96 -14.60 5.68
N ASN A 82 -23.03 -14.90 4.39
CA ASN A 82 -23.87 -14.18 3.44
C ASN A 82 -25.11 -15.03 3.15
N VAL A 83 -26.21 -14.36 2.79
CA VAL A 83 -27.44 -15.06 2.38
C VAL A 83 -27.96 -14.48 1.07
N HIS A 84 -28.08 -15.34 0.07
CA HIS A 84 -28.62 -15.04 -1.25
C HIS A 84 -29.97 -15.71 -1.42
N ARG A 85 -30.95 -14.95 -1.89
CA ARG A 85 -32.27 -15.43 -2.26
C ARG A 85 -32.38 -15.44 -3.79
N ILE A 86 -32.81 -16.56 -4.36
CA ILE A 86 -33.14 -16.68 -5.78
C ILE A 86 -34.66 -16.80 -5.91
N ASP A 87 -35.27 -15.91 -6.68
CA ASP A 87 -36.73 -15.81 -6.87
C ASP A 87 -37.15 -16.67 -8.06
N VAL A 88 -37.56 -17.91 -7.79
CA VAL A 88 -38.00 -18.87 -8.81
C VAL A 88 -39.52 -18.98 -8.80
N VAL A 89 -40.12 -18.82 -9.97
CA VAL A 89 -41.58 -18.89 -10.14
C VAL A 89 -42.02 -20.30 -10.54
N SER A 90 -42.90 -20.90 -9.73
CA SER A 90 -43.64 -22.12 -10.06
C SER A 90 -44.93 -21.82 -10.83
N ALA A 91 -45.40 -22.78 -11.62
CA ALA A 91 -46.68 -22.66 -12.32
C ALA A 91 -47.87 -22.81 -11.34
N GLU A 92 -47.73 -23.65 -10.32
CA GLU A 92 -48.73 -23.86 -9.28
C GLU A 92 -48.18 -23.63 -7.87
N SER A 93 -49.08 -23.25 -6.96
CA SER A 93 -48.80 -23.08 -5.53
C SER A 93 -48.85 -24.42 -4.79
N GLY A 94 -47.92 -24.66 -3.87
CA GLY A 94 -47.85 -25.87 -3.05
C GLY A 94 -46.82 -26.89 -3.52
N SER A 95 -46.98 -28.14 -3.07
CA SER A 95 -46.14 -29.29 -3.41
C SER A 95 -47.01 -30.52 -3.67
N ASP A 96 -46.43 -31.59 -4.24
CA ASP A 96 -47.12 -32.86 -4.40
C ASP A 96 -47.36 -33.53 -3.03
N HIS A 97 -48.58 -34.03 -2.82
CA HIS A 97 -48.96 -34.92 -1.72
C HIS A 97 -49.61 -36.19 -2.27
N PRO A 98 -48.81 -37.18 -2.73
CA PRO A 98 -49.33 -38.40 -3.36
C PRO A 98 -50.28 -39.20 -2.46
N GLU A 99 -50.09 -39.14 -1.14
CA GLU A 99 -50.94 -39.80 -0.14
C GLU A 99 -52.36 -39.23 -0.09
N THR A 100 -52.58 -38.01 -0.58
CA THR A 100 -53.90 -37.38 -0.70
C THR A 100 -54.36 -37.23 -2.15
N GLY A 101 -53.55 -37.65 -3.13
CA GLY A 101 -53.83 -37.50 -4.56
C GLY A 101 -53.65 -36.07 -5.08
N THR A 102 -52.91 -35.21 -4.37
CA THR A 102 -52.63 -33.83 -4.79
C THR A 102 -51.31 -33.79 -5.57
N PHE A 103 -51.35 -33.24 -6.80
CA PHE A 103 -50.17 -33.06 -7.64
C PHE A 103 -50.14 -31.61 -8.18
N ARG A 104 -48.97 -30.97 -8.13
CA ARG A 104 -48.71 -29.55 -8.43
C ARG A 104 -47.55 -29.44 -9.41
N ASN A 105 -47.72 -28.66 -10.47
CA ASN A 105 -46.66 -28.30 -11.39
C ASN A 105 -45.77 -27.21 -10.79
N THR A 106 -44.76 -27.62 -10.05
CA THR A 106 -43.78 -26.75 -9.38
C THR A 106 -42.48 -26.65 -10.19
N ALA A 107 -41.66 -25.63 -9.92
CA ALA A 107 -40.41 -25.41 -10.65
C ALA A 107 -39.42 -26.58 -10.47
N PHE A 108 -39.39 -27.16 -9.27
CA PHE A 108 -38.42 -28.18 -8.88
C PHE A 108 -39.02 -29.55 -8.58
N ASP A 109 -40.28 -29.80 -8.94
CA ASP A 109 -40.94 -31.09 -8.78
C ASP A 109 -40.93 -31.59 -7.31
N SER A 110 -41.13 -30.69 -6.32
CA SER A 110 -41.17 -31.10 -4.92
C SER A 110 -42.34 -32.03 -4.60
N THR A 111 -42.08 -33.05 -3.77
CA THR A 111 -43.07 -34.06 -3.38
C THR A 111 -42.85 -34.58 -1.96
N TYR A 112 -43.94 -34.71 -1.21
CA TYR A 112 -44.00 -35.42 0.07
C TYR A 112 -44.05 -36.94 -0.12
N ASN A 113 -43.92 -37.67 0.99
CA ASN A 113 -43.97 -39.13 1.00
C ASN A 113 -42.89 -39.78 0.11
N CYS A 114 -41.76 -39.10 -0.06
CA CYS A 114 -40.64 -39.61 -0.83
C CYS A 114 -40.13 -40.92 -0.20
N SER A 115 -39.88 -41.93 -1.03
CA SER A 115 -39.50 -43.29 -0.59
C SER A 115 -40.47 -43.92 0.43
N GLY A 116 -41.73 -43.48 0.46
CA GLY A 116 -42.75 -43.98 1.40
C GLY A 116 -42.65 -43.43 2.82
N ILE A 117 -41.85 -42.37 3.04
CA ILE A 117 -41.70 -41.71 4.34
C ILE A 117 -42.52 -40.42 4.33
N GLN A 118 -43.65 -40.41 5.04
CA GLN A 118 -44.70 -39.38 4.96
C GLN A 118 -44.20 -37.92 4.99
N ARG A 119 -43.17 -37.61 5.79
CA ARG A 119 -42.65 -36.24 5.99
C ARG A 119 -41.34 -35.96 5.25
N LEU A 120 -40.83 -36.94 4.50
CA LEU A 120 -39.65 -36.77 3.67
C LEU A 120 -40.05 -36.04 2.39
N ILE A 121 -39.47 -34.86 2.18
CA ILE A 121 -39.66 -34.08 0.96
C ILE A 121 -38.48 -34.35 0.02
N CYS A 122 -38.77 -34.68 -1.23
CA CYS A 122 -37.80 -34.75 -2.31
C CYS A 122 -38.11 -33.67 -3.35
N ALA A 123 -37.08 -33.23 -4.08
CA ALA A 123 -37.20 -32.35 -5.23
C ALA A 123 -36.13 -32.74 -6.27
N ASN A 124 -36.25 -32.17 -7.47
CA ASN A 124 -35.29 -32.34 -8.54
C ASN A 124 -34.01 -31.53 -8.28
N THR A 125 -33.08 -32.11 -7.53
CA THR A 125 -31.85 -31.46 -7.08
C THR A 125 -30.94 -30.99 -8.23
N SER A 126 -31.01 -31.63 -9.40
CA SER A 126 -30.30 -31.20 -10.60
C SER A 126 -30.81 -29.85 -11.11
N LYS A 127 -32.13 -29.65 -11.15
CA LYS A 127 -32.74 -28.35 -11.52
C LYS A 127 -32.36 -27.26 -10.51
N VAL A 128 -32.43 -27.57 -9.21
CA VAL A 128 -32.08 -26.61 -8.14
C VAL A 128 -30.61 -26.18 -8.26
N SER A 129 -29.71 -27.14 -8.40
CA SER A 129 -28.27 -26.88 -8.57
C SER A 129 -28.00 -26.05 -9.83
N GLN A 130 -28.66 -26.38 -10.94
CA GLN A 130 -28.51 -25.64 -12.19
C GLN A 130 -28.94 -24.17 -12.04
N VAL A 131 -30.04 -23.91 -11.34
CA VAL A 131 -30.48 -22.54 -11.05
C VAL A 131 -29.44 -21.82 -10.18
N ALA A 132 -28.98 -22.43 -9.09
CA ALA A 132 -27.96 -21.83 -8.22
C ALA A 132 -26.68 -21.44 -9.00
N PHE A 133 -26.12 -22.38 -9.76
CA PHE A 133 -24.86 -22.18 -10.49
C PHE A 133 -24.97 -21.25 -11.70
N ASN A 134 -26.17 -21.08 -12.27
CA ASN A 134 -26.40 -20.10 -13.33
C ASN A 134 -26.61 -18.68 -12.79
N SER A 135 -27.03 -18.56 -11.53
CA SER A 135 -27.45 -17.29 -10.92
C SER A 135 -26.36 -16.64 -10.04
N LEU A 136 -25.43 -17.42 -9.49
CA LEU A 136 -24.41 -16.95 -8.55
C LEU A 136 -23.01 -17.44 -8.96
N ALA A 137 -21.98 -16.69 -8.59
CA ALA A 137 -20.60 -17.12 -8.80
C ALA A 137 -20.26 -18.31 -7.89
N PRO A 138 -19.31 -19.19 -8.27
CA PRO A 138 -18.98 -20.38 -7.49
C PRO A 138 -18.56 -20.10 -6.03
N ASN A 139 -17.95 -18.95 -5.75
CA ASN A 139 -17.56 -18.54 -4.39
C ASN A 139 -18.72 -17.95 -3.56
N GLN A 140 -19.94 -17.94 -4.10
CA GLN A 140 -21.15 -17.47 -3.42
C GLN A 140 -22.13 -18.62 -3.13
N ILE A 141 -21.66 -19.87 -3.20
CA ILE A 141 -22.50 -21.06 -3.12
C ILE A 141 -21.80 -22.11 -2.25
N ASP A 142 -22.04 -22.03 -0.95
CA ASP A 142 -21.52 -23.01 0.02
C ASP A 142 -22.59 -23.96 0.53
N LEU A 143 -23.80 -23.45 0.75
CA LEU A 143 -24.94 -24.21 1.25
C LEU A 143 -26.18 -23.84 0.43
N ILE A 144 -26.83 -24.84 -0.19
CA ILE A 144 -28.07 -24.65 -0.93
C ILE A 144 -29.23 -25.20 -0.09
N ILE A 145 -30.24 -24.36 0.13
CA ILE A 145 -31.44 -24.70 0.87
C ILE A 145 -32.67 -24.39 0.00
N LEU A 146 -33.49 -25.41 -0.27
CA LEU A 146 -34.76 -25.29 -0.97
C LEU A 146 -35.90 -25.11 0.03
N ILE A 147 -36.67 -24.04 -0.11
CA ILE A 147 -37.85 -23.75 0.70
C ILE A 147 -39.11 -24.05 -0.12
N VAL A 148 -39.88 -25.04 0.31
CA VAL A 148 -41.10 -25.49 -0.36
C VAL A 148 -42.30 -24.78 0.25
N ASN A 149 -43.11 -24.13 -0.59
CA ASN A 149 -44.34 -23.40 -0.22
C ASN A 149 -45.47 -24.31 0.28
N ASP A 150 -45.24 -25.02 1.38
CA ASP A 150 -46.24 -25.86 2.04
C ASP A 150 -46.12 -25.72 3.56
N ALA A 151 -47.24 -25.69 4.27
CA ALA A 151 -47.28 -25.52 5.73
C ALA A 151 -47.17 -26.86 6.49
N THR A 152 -47.32 -27.98 5.79
CA THR A 152 -47.15 -29.33 6.35
C THR A 152 -45.71 -29.50 6.83
N TYR A 153 -45.51 -30.10 8.00
CA TYR A 153 -44.15 -30.36 8.48
C TYR A 153 -43.48 -31.42 7.62
N GLY A 154 -42.35 -31.07 7.01
CA GLY A 154 -41.51 -31.99 6.27
C GLY A 154 -40.22 -31.34 5.79
N GLY A 155 -39.28 -32.19 5.37
CA GLY A 155 -38.01 -31.77 4.80
C GLY A 155 -37.06 -32.93 4.61
N SER A 156 -35.82 -32.63 4.24
CA SER A 156 -34.74 -33.60 4.05
C SER A 156 -33.38 -32.91 4.07
N GLY A 157 -32.34 -33.69 4.35
CA GLY A 157 -30.94 -33.29 4.16
C GLY A 157 -30.30 -33.93 2.94
N GLY A 158 -29.01 -33.61 2.74
CA GLY A 158 -28.22 -34.09 1.61
C GLY A 158 -27.39 -32.96 1.00
N SER A 159 -26.99 -33.09 -0.27
CA SER A 159 -26.25 -32.00 -0.95
C SER A 159 -27.05 -30.69 -1.06
N ILE A 160 -28.38 -30.78 -0.91
CA ILE A 160 -29.31 -29.66 -0.82
C ILE A 160 -30.22 -29.97 0.37
N ALA A 161 -30.33 -29.04 1.32
CA ALA A 161 -31.32 -29.16 2.39
C ALA A 161 -32.68 -28.71 1.86
N ILE A 162 -33.75 -29.43 2.19
CA ILE A 162 -35.12 -29.10 1.79
C ILE A 162 -35.95 -28.88 3.05
N ALA A 163 -36.64 -27.74 3.14
CA ALA A 163 -37.57 -27.43 4.21
C ALA A 163 -38.91 -26.98 3.64
N SER A 164 -40.00 -27.37 4.30
CA SER A 164 -41.28 -26.69 4.11
C SER A 164 -41.30 -25.35 4.88
N THR A 165 -42.35 -24.55 4.69
CA THR A 165 -42.55 -23.30 5.45
C THR A 165 -42.94 -23.52 6.92
N ASN A 166 -43.06 -24.79 7.36
CA ASN A 166 -43.33 -25.09 8.75
C ASN A 166 -42.12 -24.72 9.62
N PHE A 167 -42.32 -23.98 10.71
CA PHE A 167 -41.22 -23.54 11.59
C PHE A 167 -40.41 -24.72 12.17
N GLN A 168 -41.02 -25.90 12.36
CA GLN A 168 -40.31 -27.09 12.82
C GLN A 168 -39.35 -27.66 11.75
N ALA A 169 -39.56 -27.33 10.48
CA ALA A 169 -38.64 -27.71 9.40
C ALA A 169 -37.29 -26.97 9.52
N VAL A 170 -37.24 -25.81 10.18
CA VAL A 170 -35.97 -25.12 10.49
C VAL A 170 -35.09 -25.97 11.41
N GLU A 171 -35.69 -26.58 12.44
CA GLU A 171 -34.97 -27.49 13.35
C GLU A 171 -34.40 -28.71 12.61
N LEU A 172 -35.17 -29.23 11.65
CA LEU A 172 -34.71 -30.30 10.77
C LEU A 172 -33.55 -29.83 9.89
N VAL A 173 -33.67 -28.69 9.18
CA VAL A 173 -32.58 -28.19 8.32
C VAL A 173 -31.31 -27.91 9.12
N LEU A 174 -31.45 -27.42 10.36
CA LEU A 174 -30.31 -27.30 11.25
C LEU A 174 -29.68 -28.67 11.52
N HIS A 175 -30.45 -29.67 11.97
CA HIS A 175 -29.94 -31.05 12.12
C HIS A 175 -29.19 -31.53 10.86
N GLU A 176 -29.78 -31.35 9.68
CA GLU A 176 -29.17 -31.74 8.41
C GLU A 176 -27.93 -30.89 8.04
N SER A 177 -27.88 -29.61 8.44
CA SER A 177 -26.67 -28.78 8.36
C SER A 177 -25.55 -29.34 9.23
N GLY A 178 -25.89 -30.00 10.34
CA GLY A 178 -24.94 -30.73 11.17
C GLY A 178 -24.19 -31.81 10.39
N HIS A 179 -24.88 -32.53 9.51
CA HIS A 179 -24.25 -33.51 8.62
C HIS A 179 -23.48 -32.85 7.48
N THR A 180 -24.13 -31.96 6.73
CA THR A 180 -23.62 -31.46 5.45
C THR A 180 -22.50 -30.44 5.60
N PHE A 181 -22.66 -29.53 6.56
CA PHE A 181 -21.67 -28.50 6.89
C PHE A 181 -20.75 -28.96 8.03
N GLY A 182 -21.36 -29.48 9.10
CA GLY A 182 -20.69 -29.90 10.33
C GLY A 182 -19.88 -31.20 10.22
N LEU A 183 -20.20 -32.08 9.27
CA LEU A 183 -19.66 -33.44 9.19
C LEU A 183 -19.91 -34.27 10.47
N LEU A 184 -21.04 -34.00 11.13
CA LEU A 184 -21.50 -34.69 12.33
C LEU A 184 -22.22 -35.98 11.95
N ALA A 185 -22.19 -36.99 12.81
CA ALA A 185 -23.03 -38.17 12.72
C ALA A 185 -24.32 -37.99 13.52
N ASP A 186 -25.31 -38.82 13.21
CA ASP A 186 -26.48 -38.98 14.07
C ASP A 186 -26.10 -39.54 15.43
N GLU A 187 -26.71 -39.00 16.48
CA GLU A 187 -26.50 -39.39 17.87
C GLU A 187 -27.66 -40.22 18.45
N TYR A 188 -28.73 -40.45 17.68
CA TYR A 188 -29.75 -41.42 18.05
C TYR A 188 -29.30 -42.86 17.78
N ASP A 189 -29.93 -43.80 18.48
CA ASP A 189 -29.50 -45.19 18.63
C ASP A 189 -30.50 -46.21 18.05
N TYR A 190 -31.53 -45.73 17.34
CA TYR A 190 -32.49 -46.58 16.66
C TYR A 190 -32.19 -46.72 15.16
N SER A 191 -32.54 -47.88 14.60
CA SER A 191 -32.49 -48.17 13.16
C SER A 191 -33.84 -47.85 12.49
N PRO A 192 -33.86 -47.60 11.17
CA PRO A 192 -32.74 -47.62 10.20
C PRO A 192 -31.88 -46.33 10.18
N PRO A 193 -30.67 -46.38 9.56
CA PRO A 193 -30.01 -47.54 8.95
C PRO A 193 -29.50 -48.54 10.00
N ALA A 194 -29.02 -49.70 9.54
CA ALA A 194 -28.50 -50.74 10.43
C ALA A 194 -27.26 -50.26 11.18
N CYS A 195 -27.16 -50.61 12.46
CA CYS A 195 -25.97 -50.35 13.27
C CYS A 195 -24.69 -50.90 12.61
N SER A 196 -23.66 -50.06 12.53
CA SER A 196 -22.31 -50.46 12.12
C SER A 196 -21.28 -49.88 13.11
N ASN A 197 -20.70 -50.75 13.92
CA ASN A 197 -19.72 -50.39 14.95
C ASN A 197 -18.40 -51.17 14.82
N SER A 198 -18.05 -51.61 13.61
CA SER A 198 -16.83 -52.42 13.35
C SER A 198 -15.56 -51.58 13.25
N THR A 199 -15.67 -50.30 12.91
CA THR A 199 -14.55 -49.34 12.74
C THR A 199 -14.82 -48.05 13.50
N GLU A 200 -13.76 -47.37 13.96
CA GLU A 200 -13.90 -46.04 14.58
C GLU A 200 -14.53 -45.06 13.56
N PRO A 201 -15.65 -44.39 13.91
CA PRO A 201 -16.24 -43.35 13.09
C PRO A 201 -15.25 -42.23 12.77
N SER A 202 -15.38 -41.55 11.63
CA SER A 202 -14.59 -40.33 11.33
C SER A 202 -15.21 -39.09 11.95
N GLU A 203 -16.52 -39.09 12.14
CA GLU A 203 -17.31 -37.97 12.65
C GLU A 203 -16.87 -37.61 14.08
N PRO A 204 -16.77 -36.32 14.42
CA PRO A 204 -16.16 -35.89 15.68
C PRO A 204 -17.04 -36.16 16.89
N ASN A 205 -18.35 -36.33 16.70
CA ASN A 205 -19.34 -36.48 17.76
C ASN A 205 -19.77 -37.93 18.04
N VAL A 206 -19.09 -38.92 17.47
CA VAL A 206 -19.32 -40.35 17.80
C VAL A 206 -17.98 -41.08 17.91
N THR A 207 -17.85 -41.99 18.88
CA THR A 207 -16.63 -42.80 19.04
C THR A 207 -16.91 -44.22 19.51
N ARG A 208 -15.98 -45.14 19.24
CA ARG A 208 -15.90 -46.47 19.89
C ARG A 208 -14.93 -46.49 21.06
N GLN A 209 -14.12 -45.45 21.22
CA GLN A 209 -13.08 -45.39 22.24
C GLN A 209 -13.69 -45.21 23.62
N THR A 210 -13.28 -46.06 24.57
CA THR A 210 -13.69 -45.97 25.98
C THR A 210 -12.55 -45.51 26.89
N ALA A 211 -11.30 -45.64 26.43
CA ALA A 211 -10.16 -45.07 27.12
C ALA A 211 -10.24 -43.54 27.04
N ARG A 212 -10.32 -42.88 28.20
CA ARG A 212 -10.48 -41.41 28.33
C ARG A 212 -9.56 -40.61 27.42
N ALA A 213 -8.27 -40.95 27.38
CA ALA A 213 -7.28 -40.25 26.57
C ALA A 213 -7.50 -40.36 25.05
N SER A 214 -8.28 -41.35 24.61
CA SER A 214 -8.60 -41.62 23.20
C SER A 214 -9.98 -41.12 22.80
N VAL A 215 -10.79 -40.61 23.74
CA VAL A 215 -12.10 -40.01 23.42
C VAL A 215 -11.86 -38.68 22.69
N LYS A 216 -12.46 -38.53 21.51
CA LYS A 216 -12.25 -37.38 20.61
C LYS A 216 -12.46 -36.02 21.28
N TRP A 217 -13.49 -35.91 22.12
CA TRP A 217 -13.83 -34.71 22.86
C TRP A 217 -13.38 -34.74 24.33
N ASN A 218 -12.34 -35.51 24.67
CA ASN A 218 -11.86 -35.64 26.05
C ASN A 218 -11.57 -34.28 26.72
N ALA A 219 -11.13 -33.27 25.96
CA ALA A 219 -10.92 -31.92 26.47
C ALA A 219 -12.19 -31.32 27.10
N TRP A 220 -13.38 -31.71 26.64
CA TRP A 220 -14.67 -31.28 27.17
C TRP A 220 -15.10 -32.03 28.43
N ILE A 221 -14.61 -33.24 28.63
CA ILE A 221 -15.05 -34.13 29.71
C ILE A 221 -14.32 -33.78 31.02
N GLY A 222 -15.08 -33.43 32.05
CA GLY A 222 -14.55 -33.23 33.40
C GLY A 222 -13.75 -34.44 33.90
N ALA A 223 -12.67 -34.18 34.65
CA ALA A 223 -11.76 -35.23 35.14
C ALA A 223 -12.47 -36.27 36.02
N SER A 224 -13.49 -35.86 36.77
CA SER A 224 -14.30 -36.73 37.64
C SER A 224 -15.50 -37.40 36.96
N THR A 225 -15.79 -37.08 35.69
CA THR A 225 -16.93 -37.67 34.98
C THR A 225 -16.73 -39.19 34.78
N PRO A 226 -17.66 -40.06 35.16
CA PRO A 226 -17.54 -41.49 34.88
C PRO A 226 -17.59 -41.79 33.37
N LEU A 227 -16.80 -42.76 32.90
CA LEU A 227 -16.85 -43.25 31.52
C LEU A 227 -17.08 -44.78 31.52
N PRO A 228 -18.19 -45.29 30.94
CA PRO A 228 -19.28 -44.53 30.31
C PRO A 228 -20.06 -43.67 31.32
N THR A 229 -20.63 -42.57 30.83
CA THR A 229 -21.42 -41.62 31.61
C THR A 229 -22.87 -42.06 31.65
N THR A 230 -23.42 -42.23 32.86
CA THR A 230 -24.80 -42.73 33.08
C THR A 230 -25.79 -41.67 33.55
N SER A 231 -25.31 -40.45 33.80
CA SER A 231 -26.18 -39.30 34.10
C SER A 231 -27.13 -39.04 32.93
N THR A 232 -28.30 -38.45 33.19
CA THR A 232 -29.21 -37.98 32.14
C THR A 232 -29.31 -36.46 32.11
N GLN A 233 -28.40 -35.77 32.80
CA GLN A 233 -28.37 -34.31 32.82
C GLN A 233 -28.02 -33.79 31.41
N PRO A 234 -28.85 -32.89 30.84
CA PRO A 234 -28.54 -32.22 29.57
C PRO A 234 -27.24 -31.40 29.65
N ALA A 235 -26.63 -31.13 28.50
CA ALA A 235 -25.47 -30.24 28.37
C ALA A 235 -24.22 -30.61 29.21
N VAL A 236 -24.13 -31.82 29.75
CA VAL A 236 -22.93 -32.32 30.44
C VAL A 236 -22.09 -33.15 29.45
N PRO A 237 -20.85 -32.74 29.12
CA PRO A 237 -19.96 -33.56 28.32
C PRO A 237 -19.52 -34.84 29.04
N GLY A 238 -19.62 -35.96 28.35
CA GLY A 238 -19.34 -37.29 28.87
C GLY A 238 -19.16 -38.32 27.74
N LEU A 239 -19.30 -39.59 28.06
CA LEU A 239 -19.25 -40.70 27.09
C LEU A 239 -20.51 -41.54 27.24
N TYR A 240 -21.57 -41.15 26.54
CA TYR A 240 -22.90 -41.73 26.69
C TYR A 240 -23.09 -42.86 25.67
N GLU A 241 -23.43 -44.07 26.14
CA GLU A 241 -23.65 -45.21 25.26
C GLU A 241 -24.92 -45.02 24.42
N GLY A 242 -24.85 -45.45 23.15
CA GLY A 242 -25.91 -45.30 22.17
C GLY A 242 -25.64 -44.13 21.23
N ALA A 243 -25.32 -44.40 19.97
CA ALA A 243 -25.08 -43.39 18.94
C ALA A 243 -25.07 -44.04 17.55
N ARG A 244 -25.28 -43.25 16.50
CA ARG A 244 -25.18 -43.68 15.10
C ARG A 244 -25.91 -45.00 14.85
N TYR A 245 -27.18 -45.04 15.26
CA TYR A 245 -28.10 -46.17 15.06
C TYR A 245 -27.75 -47.45 15.83
N CYS A 246 -26.74 -47.39 16.71
CA CYS A 246 -26.30 -48.48 17.56
C CYS A 246 -26.69 -48.21 19.00
N THR A 247 -27.41 -49.14 19.63
CA THR A 247 -27.75 -49.07 21.07
C THR A 247 -26.56 -49.38 21.99
N ALA A 248 -25.48 -50.00 21.48
CA ALA A 248 -24.28 -50.33 22.23
C ALA A 248 -23.00 -50.28 21.37
N GLY A 249 -21.86 -50.06 22.02
CA GLY A 249 -20.53 -50.07 21.39
C GLY A 249 -20.14 -48.80 20.62
N LEU A 250 -21.05 -47.83 20.52
CA LEU A 250 -20.78 -46.46 20.09
C LEU A 250 -21.27 -45.48 21.14
N TYR A 251 -20.56 -44.36 21.25
CA TYR A 251 -20.80 -43.34 22.27
C TYR A 251 -20.92 -41.96 21.66
N ARG A 252 -21.77 -41.12 22.27
CA ARG A 252 -22.01 -39.70 21.93
C ARG A 252 -21.54 -38.77 23.07
N PRO A 253 -21.33 -37.47 22.79
CA PRO A 253 -20.70 -36.55 23.74
C PRO A 253 -21.60 -36.05 24.87
N THR A 254 -22.91 -35.96 24.64
CA THR A 254 -23.88 -35.46 25.63
C THR A 254 -25.09 -36.37 25.70
N TYR A 255 -25.89 -36.25 26.76
CA TYR A 255 -27.09 -37.07 26.90
C TYR A 255 -28.06 -36.86 25.74
N ASN A 256 -28.30 -35.60 25.34
CA ASN A 256 -29.06 -35.18 24.16
C ASN A 256 -28.30 -34.06 23.44
N SER A 257 -28.59 -33.90 22.16
CA SER A 257 -28.15 -32.81 21.30
C SER A 257 -29.09 -32.70 20.10
N LYS A 258 -28.97 -31.64 19.30
CA LYS A 258 -29.72 -31.48 18.06
C LYS A 258 -29.48 -32.64 17.08
N MET A 259 -28.32 -33.30 17.16
CA MET A 259 -28.00 -34.50 16.37
C MET A 259 -28.68 -35.77 16.89
N ARG A 260 -29.39 -35.70 18.02
CA ARG A 260 -30.18 -36.80 18.59
C ARG A 260 -31.68 -36.50 18.59
N VAL A 261 -32.06 -35.30 19.03
CA VAL A 261 -33.45 -34.87 19.19
C VAL A 261 -33.61 -33.43 18.74
N LEU A 262 -34.51 -33.17 17.80
CA LEU A 262 -34.86 -31.82 17.33
C LEU A 262 -35.38 -30.94 18.47
N GLY A 263 -35.20 -29.62 18.36
CA GLY A 263 -35.60 -28.66 19.39
C GLY A 263 -34.65 -28.59 20.61
N THR A 264 -33.52 -29.30 20.55
CA THR A 264 -32.43 -29.19 21.53
C THR A 264 -31.24 -28.44 20.93
N ALA A 265 -30.36 -27.91 21.79
CA ALA A 265 -29.13 -27.25 21.33
C ALA A 265 -28.16 -28.27 20.70
N TYR A 266 -27.21 -27.81 19.88
CA TYR A 266 -26.15 -28.68 19.37
C TYR A 266 -25.26 -29.26 20.47
N GLU A 267 -25.14 -28.55 21.60
CA GLU A 267 -24.19 -28.84 22.67
C GLU A 267 -22.72 -28.70 22.23
N GLN A 268 -21.82 -28.74 23.22
CA GLN A 268 -20.48 -28.17 23.09
C GLN A 268 -19.64 -28.80 21.98
N VAL A 269 -19.68 -30.13 21.84
CA VAL A 269 -18.85 -30.86 20.86
C VAL A 269 -19.32 -30.62 19.43
N ASN A 270 -20.63 -30.57 19.21
CA ASN A 270 -21.18 -30.26 17.89
C ASN A 270 -21.01 -28.78 17.55
N SER A 271 -21.21 -27.87 18.51
CA SER A 271 -20.94 -26.44 18.33
C SER A 271 -19.47 -26.16 18.02
N GLU A 272 -18.53 -26.79 18.74
CA GLU A 272 -17.10 -26.67 18.45
C GLU A 272 -16.79 -27.03 17.00
N GLN A 273 -17.31 -28.18 16.55
CA GLN A 273 -17.12 -28.61 15.18
C GLN A 273 -17.74 -27.62 14.19
N LEU A 274 -18.98 -27.17 14.40
CA LEU A 274 -19.63 -26.20 13.51
C LEU A 274 -18.84 -24.88 13.42
N VAL A 275 -18.33 -24.36 14.53
CA VAL A 275 -17.48 -23.16 14.55
C VAL A 275 -16.19 -23.40 13.76
N ARG A 276 -15.53 -24.54 13.96
CA ARG A 276 -14.34 -24.92 13.15
C ARG A 276 -14.68 -25.04 11.67
N ARG A 277 -15.88 -25.49 11.30
CA ARG A 277 -16.35 -25.53 9.90
C ARG A 277 -16.61 -24.15 9.32
N VAL A 278 -17.08 -23.19 10.11
CA VAL A 278 -17.12 -21.76 9.72
C VAL A 278 -15.71 -21.25 9.43
N TYR A 279 -14.75 -21.48 10.34
CA TYR A 279 -13.36 -21.04 10.17
C TYR A 279 -12.58 -21.80 9.07
N ASN A 280 -13.09 -22.91 8.55
CA ASN A 280 -12.55 -23.49 7.31
C ASN A 280 -12.85 -22.64 6.06
N ARG A 281 -13.82 -21.72 6.14
CA ARG A 281 -14.23 -20.84 5.04
C ARG A 281 -13.94 -19.37 5.34
N VAL A 282 -13.89 -19.00 6.61
CA VAL A 282 -13.65 -17.63 7.06
C VAL A 282 -12.32 -17.53 7.78
N SER A 283 -11.43 -16.71 7.23
CA SER A 283 -10.23 -16.21 7.88
C SER A 283 -10.57 -15.19 8.98
N PRO A 284 -9.89 -15.25 10.14
CA PRO A 284 -9.89 -14.20 11.16
C PRO A 284 -9.47 -12.80 10.67
N VAL A 285 -8.94 -12.65 9.44
CA VAL A 285 -8.55 -11.37 8.84
C VAL A 285 -9.33 -11.14 7.55
N ASP A 286 -10.11 -10.05 7.50
CA ASP A 286 -10.82 -9.63 6.28
C ASP A 286 -9.88 -8.94 5.31
N THR A 287 -9.14 -7.94 5.77
CA THR A 287 -8.13 -7.22 4.99
C THR A 287 -6.98 -6.76 5.88
N PHE A 288 -5.83 -6.49 5.28
CA PHE A 288 -4.67 -5.93 5.96
C PHE A 288 -4.02 -4.82 5.13
N SER A 289 -3.31 -3.94 5.82
CA SER A 289 -2.62 -2.79 5.24
C SER A 289 -1.20 -2.67 5.81
N PRO A 290 -0.19 -2.35 4.97
CA PRO A 290 -0.28 -2.23 3.52
C PRO A 290 -0.57 -3.59 2.85
N ALA A 291 -1.28 -3.57 1.71
CA ALA A 291 -1.59 -4.79 0.97
C ALA A 291 -0.33 -5.50 0.44
N SER A 292 0.73 -4.74 0.16
CA SER A 292 2.06 -5.31 -0.11
C SER A 292 2.68 -5.81 1.18
N THR A 293 3.06 -7.09 1.20
CA THR A 293 3.81 -7.72 2.30
C THR A 293 5.30 -7.39 2.28
N THR A 294 5.77 -6.60 1.32
CA THR A 294 7.13 -6.02 1.31
C THR A 294 7.04 -4.50 1.39
N VAL A 295 7.70 -3.90 2.38
CA VAL A 295 7.71 -2.46 2.63
C VAL A 295 9.16 -1.99 2.67
N SER A 296 9.47 -0.90 1.96
CA SER A 296 10.78 -0.24 2.02
C SER A 296 10.63 1.13 2.67
N LEU A 297 11.41 1.38 3.72
CA LEU A 297 11.38 2.63 4.49
C LEU A 297 12.80 3.18 4.61
N THR A 298 12.90 4.48 4.82
CA THR A 298 14.11 5.09 5.39
C THR A 298 13.92 5.28 6.89
N THR A 299 15.00 5.46 7.64
CA THR A 299 14.94 5.80 9.07
C THR A 299 14.20 7.11 9.37
N ALA A 300 13.90 7.94 8.37
CA ALA A 300 13.12 9.17 8.52
C ALA A 300 11.61 8.98 8.27
N GLN A 301 11.19 7.81 7.79
CA GLN A 301 9.80 7.53 7.45
C GLN A 301 9.12 6.72 8.56
N ALA A 302 7.81 6.95 8.71
CA ALA A 302 6.93 6.16 9.55
C ALA A 302 5.99 5.33 8.66
N GLN A 303 5.55 4.18 9.16
CA GLN A 303 4.58 3.30 8.50
C GLN A 303 3.55 2.81 9.50
N THR A 304 2.28 2.86 9.12
CA THR A 304 1.20 2.23 9.89
C THR A 304 0.82 0.90 9.24
N PHE A 305 0.83 -0.16 10.02
CA PHE A 305 0.30 -1.47 9.66
C PHE A 305 -1.09 -1.63 10.27
N GLY A 306 -1.97 -2.38 9.62
CA GLY A 306 -3.32 -2.60 10.12
C GLY A 306 -3.91 -3.91 9.64
N VAL A 307 -4.84 -4.42 10.43
CA VAL A 307 -5.70 -5.55 10.09
C VAL A 307 -7.16 -5.16 10.37
N THR A 308 -8.06 -5.71 9.56
CA THR A 308 -9.51 -5.67 9.78
C THR A 308 -9.98 -7.09 9.97
N THR A 309 -10.92 -7.29 10.87
CA THR A 309 -11.31 -8.62 11.35
C THR A 309 -12.83 -8.79 11.27
N PRO A 310 -13.35 -9.94 10.83
CA PRO A 310 -14.77 -10.24 11.03
C PRO A 310 -15.02 -10.40 12.53
N ALA A 311 -16.02 -9.70 13.06
CA ALA A 311 -16.33 -9.76 14.49
C ALA A 311 -17.57 -10.62 14.74
N PRO A 312 -17.50 -11.65 15.59
CA PRO A 312 -18.68 -12.31 16.15
C PRO A 312 -19.59 -11.32 16.88
N LEU A 313 -20.77 -11.76 17.30
CA LEU A 313 -21.72 -10.85 17.95
C LEU A 313 -21.24 -10.36 19.32
N THR A 314 -20.65 -11.24 20.12
CA THR A 314 -20.43 -11.00 21.55
C THR A 314 -19.01 -10.61 21.91
N HIS A 315 -18.05 -10.80 21.00
CA HIS A 315 -16.65 -10.44 21.21
C HIS A 315 -15.96 -9.92 19.95
N ALA A 316 -14.87 -9.19 20.17
CA ALA A 316 -13.90 -8.86 19.13
C ALA A 316 -12.81 -9.94 19.08
N LEU A 317 -12.19 -10.11 17.92
CA LEU A 317 -11.03 -10.99 17.80
C LEU A 317 -9.81 -10.36 18.48
N ASP A 318 -8.99 -11.21 19.10
CA ASP A 318 -7.74 -10.79 19.74
C ASP A 318 -6.71 -10.49 18.64
N VAL A 319 -6.08 -9.31 18.70
CA VAL A 319 -5.00 -8.92 17.80
C VAL A 319 -3.75 -8.71 18.62
N SER A 320 -2.64 -9.28 18.16
CA SER A 320 -1.32 -9.06 18.75
C SER A 320 -0.28 -8.80 17.68
N TRP A 321 0.65 -7.91 17.96
CA TRP A 321 1.71 -7.50 17.05
C TRP A 321 3.08 -7.89 17.57
N ALA A 322 3.93 -8.37 16.68
CA ALA A 322 5.34 -8.61 16.95
C ALA A 322 6.23 -7.93 15.90
N VAL A 323 7.34 -7.35 16.37
CA VAL A 323 8.44 -6.85 15.52
C VAL A 323 9.66 -7.68 15.84
N ASP A 324 10.23 -8.35 14.84
CA ASP A 324 11.34 -9.29 14.98
C ASP A 324 11.10 -10.33 16.09
N GLY A 325 9.86 -10.80 16.20
CA GLY A 325 9.42 -11.78 17.20
C GLY A 325 9.16 -11.21 18.60
N ARG A 326 9.34 -9.90 18.83
CA ARG A 326 9.05 -9.25 20.12
C ARG A 326 7.68 -8.59 20.09
N ALA A 327 6.85 -8.86 21.10
CA ALA A 327 5.52 -8.27 21.20
C ALA A 327 5.58 -6.74 21.38
N VAL A 328 4.76 -6.00 20.62
CA VAL A 328 4.79 -4.51 20.59
C VAL A 328 3.42 -3.85 20.71
N GLY A 329 2.30 -4.58 20.58
CA GLY A 329 0.97 -3.99 20.69
C GLY A 329 -0.17 -4.96 20.46
N THR A 330 -1.40 -4.52 20.73
CA THR A 330 -2.62 -5.37 20.64
C THR A 330 -3.82 -4.68 19.97
N SER A 331 -3.63 -3.51 19.38
CA SER A 331 -4.68 -2.80 18.63
C SER A 331 -4.84 -3.41 17.24
N THR A 332 -5.89 -3.06 16.49
CA THR A 332 -6.04 -3.41 15.07
C THR A 332 -5.05 -2.69 14.15
N SER A 333 -4.29 -1.74 14.68
CA SER A 333 -3.22 -1.05 13.97
C SER A 333 -1.94 -0.91 14.80
N LEU A 334 -0.80 -0.87 14.11
CA LEU A 334 0.52 -0.65 14.67
C LEU A 334 1.23 0.46 13.89
N GLY A 335 1.54 1.57 14.57
CA GLY A 335 2.42 2.61 14.02
C GLY A 335 3.88 2.30 14.30
N VAL A 336 4.68 2.13 13.25
CA VAL A 336 6.14 2.11 13.32
C VAL A 336 6.66 3.51 12.97
N GLY A 337 7.08 4.25 14.00
CA GLY A 337 7.54 5.64 13.86
C GLY A 337 8.90 5.77 13.17
N ALA A 338 9.22 7.00 12.74
CA ALA A 338 10.55 7.31 12.22
C ALA A 338 11.64 6.98 13.25
N GLY A 339 12.70 6.29 12.81
CA GLY A 339 13.81 5.85 13.65
C GLY A 339 13.49 4.69 14.59
N ALA A 340 12.26 4.15 14.59
CA ALA A 340 11.90 3.01 15.44
C ALA A 340 12.61 1.72 15.04
N LEU A 341 12.99 1.59 13.77
CA LEU A 341 13.75 0.48 13.22
C LEU A 341 15.12 0.97 12.75
N SER A 342 16.17 0.20 13.04
CA SER A 342 17.52 0.42 12.51
C SER A 342 17.58 0.10 11.02
N PRO A 343 18.59 0.59 10.28
CA PRO A 343 18.84 0.10 8.93
C PRO A 343 19.05 -1.42 8.90
N GLY A 344 18.37 -2.11 7.99
CA GLY A 344 18.37 -3.58 7.90
C GLY A 344 17.02 -4.16 7.50
N SER A 345 16.91 -5.48 7.53
CA SER A 345 15.66 -6.20 7.30
C SER A 345 14.99 -6.54 8.62
N HIS A 346 13.70 -6.26 8.70
CA HIS A 346 12.84 -6.48 9.85
C HIS A 346 11.59 -7.26 9.45
N THR A 347 10.96 -7.93 10.41
CA THR A 347 9.66 -8.57 10.24
C THR A 347 8.64 -7.92 11.16
N VAL A 348 7.53 -7.46 10.59
CA VAL A 348 6.33 -7.06 11.35
C VAL A 348 5.30 -8.15 11.16
N GLU A 349 4.74 -8.67 12.25
CA GLU A 349 3.71 -9.71 12.23
C GLU A 349 2.49 -9.24 13.02
N ALA A 350 1.30 -9.39 12.45
CA ALA A 350 0.03 -9.37 13.17
C ALA A 350 -0.47 -10.81 13.32
N THR A 351 -0.82 -11.22 14.54
CA THR A 351 -1.53 -12.47 14.82
C THR A 351 -2.94 -12.12 15.28
N VAL A 352 -3.95 -12.60 14.56
CA VAL A 352 -5.37 -12.43 14.91
C VAL A 352 -5.95 -13.77 15.35
N ARG A 353 -6.65 -13.81 16.48
CA ARG A 353 -7.20 -15.04 17.07
C ARG A 353 -8.64 -14.85 17.51
N ASP A 354 -9.46 -15.87 17.29
CA ASP A 354 -10.70 -16.03 18.03
C ASP A 354 -10.46 -16.88 19.28
N LEU A 355 -10.76 -16.29 20.45
CA LEU A 355 -10.66 -16.94 21.77
C LEU A 355 -12.03 -17.43 22.27
N THR A 356 -12.95 -17.67 21.34
CA THR A 356 -14.31 -18.12 21.61
C THR A 356 -14.35 -19.32 22.57
N PRO A 357 -15.26 -19.33 23.56
CA PRO A 357 -15.44 -20.48 24.42
C PRO A 357 -16.08 -21.67 23.70
N PHE A 358 -16.59 -21.50 22.46
CA PHE A 358 -17.17 -22.60 21.67
C PHE A 358 -16.11 -23.60 21.19
N VAL A 359 -14.84 -23.22 21.09
CA VAL A 359 -13.76 -24.09 20.63
C VAL A 359 -12.72 -24.24 21.74
N ARG A 360 -12.66 -25.43 22.33
CA ARG A 360 -11.70 -25.77 23.37
C ARG A 360 -10.39 -26.29 22.79
N THR A 361 -10.45 -26.94 21.64
CA THR A 361 -9.25 -27.46 20.96
C THR A 361 -9.27 -27.10 19.48
N ASP A 362 -8.26 -26.36 19.04
CA ASP A 362 -8.05 -25.99 17.63
C ASP A 362 -6.69 -26.52 17.12
N PRO A 363 -6.58 -27.83 16.87
CA PRO A 363 -5.30 -28.44 16.48
C PRO A 363 -4.85 -28.02 15.08
N GLU A 364 -5.80 -27.62 14.23
CA GLU A 364 -5.58 -27.19 12.85
C GLU A 364 -5.27 -25.68 12.74
N GLN A 365 -5.34 -24.93 13.85
CA GLN A 365 -5.12 -23.48 13.89
C GLN A 365 -6.09 -22.72 12.97
N LEU A 366 -7.34 -23.16 12.86
CA LEU A 366 -8.36 -22.52 12.03
C LEU A 366 -8.79 -21.15 12.58
N LEU A 367 -8.75 -20.98 13.91
CA LEU A 367 -9.19 -19.75 14.58
C LEU A 367 -8.06 -18.73 14.72
N VAL A 368 -6.95 -18.90 14.01
CA VAL A 368 -5.82 -17.97 14.03
C VAL A 368 -5.28 -17.70 12.64
N GLU A 369 -5.06 -16.43 12.33
CA GLU A 369 -4.39 -15.99 11.10
C GLU A 369 -3.17 -15.13 11.44
N ARG A 370 -2.14 -15.20 10.61
CA ARG A 370 -0.92 -14.40 10.77
C ARG A 370 -0.58 -13.66 9.49
N VAL A 371 -0.55 -12.33 9.56
CA VAL A 371 -0.09 -11.48 8.45
C VAL A 371 1.34 -11.03 8.75
N ARG A 372 2.25 -11.22 7.78
CA ARG A 372 3.67 -10.87 7.90
C ARG A 372 4.09 -9.89 6.83
N TRP A 373 4.79 -8.84 7.25
CA TRP A 373 5.47 -7.89 6.37
C TRP A 373 6.98 -7.99 6.54
N ALA A 374 7.68 -8.13 5.41
CA ALA A 374 9.11 -7.91 5.31
C ALA A 374 9.37 -6.40 5.15
N VAL A 375 10.04 -5.80 6.11
CA VAL A 375 10.32 -4.36 6.13
C VAL A 375 11.82 -4.14 5.95
N ASN A 376 12.21 -3.53 4.83
CA ASN A 376 13.60 -3.16 4.56
C ASN A 376 13.80 -1.68 4.87
N VAL A 377 14.69 -1.39 5.82
CA VAL A 377 14.97 -0.04 6.28
C VAL A 377 16.35 0.39 5.81
N THR A 378 16.44 1.53 5.13
CA THR A 378 17.71 2.18 4.78
C THR A 378 17.95 3.41 5.64
N ALA A 379 19.20 3.80 5.82
CA ALA A 379 19.51 5.07 6.48
C ALA A 379 18.98 6.23 5.64
N ALA A 380 18.27 7.18 6.26
CA ALA A 380 17.89 8.42 5.60
C ALA A 380 19.13 9.21 5.17
N ASN A 381 19.08 9.82 3.99
CA ASN A 381 20.16 10.66 3.52
C ASN A 381 20.15 12.00 4.29
N PRO A 382 21.24 12.41 4.96
CA PRO A 382 21.29 13.68 5.68
C PRO A 382 20.91 14.89 4.82
N ALA A 383 21.17 14.84 3.51
CA ALA A 383 20.80 15.90 2.57
C ALA A 383 19.30 16.17 2.51
N ASP A 384 18.45 15.23 2.91
CA ASP A 384 16.99 15.41 2.94
C ASP A 384 16.54 16.30 4.10
N GLY A 385 17.33 16.39 5.18
CA GLY A 385 17.09 17.28 6.30
C GLY A 385 17.37 18.75 5.97
N PRO A 386 16.44 19.71 6.24
CA PRO A 386 16.64 21.12 5.93
C PRO A 386 17.89 21.75 6.58
N GLU A 387 18.16 21.47 7.85
CA GLU A 387 19.30 22.04 8.58
C GLU A 387 20.64 21.58 8.00
N PHE A 388 20.78 20.27 7.74
CA PHE A 388 21.98 19.71 7.10
C PHE A 388 22.13 20.28 5.69
N PHE A 389 21.05 20.31 4.90
CA PHE A 389 21.04 20.87 3.55
C PHE A 389 21.55 22.31 3.53
N VAL A 390 21.01 23.18 4.39
CA VAL A 390 21.44 24.59 4.52
C VAL A 390 22.90 24.68 4.96
N THR A 391 23.30 23.92 5.97
CA THR A 391 24.69 23.89 6.46
C THR A 391 25.66 23.52 5.36
N GLN A 392 25.32 22.52 4.52
CA GLN A 392 26.15 22.15 3.38
C GLN A 392 26.22 23.28 2.33
N HIS A 393 25.17 24.09 2.14
CA HIS A 393 25.25 25.22 1.21
C HIS A 393 26.21 26.32 1.69
N TYR A 394 26.24 26.61 3.00
CA TYR A 394 27.26 27.50 3.57
C TYR A 394 28.68 26.97 3.32
N ARG A 395 28.91 25.66 3.50
CA ARG A 395 30.21 25.03 3.25
C ARG A 395 30.58 24.95 1.77
N ASP A 396 29.59 24.69 0.91
CA ASP A 396 29.76 24.45 -0.53
C ASP A 396 29.97 25.74 -1.32
N PHE A 397 29.20 26.78 -1.00
CA PHE A 397 29.24 28.04 -1.74
C PHE A 397 30.00 29.14 -1.01
N LEU A 398 29.95 29.19 0.32
CA LEU A 398 30.53 30.29 1.10
C LEU A 398 31.81 29.90 1.85
N SER A 399 32.19 28.61 1.81
CA SER A 399 33.38 28.08 2.49
C SER A 399 33.46 28.40 3.99
N ARG A 400 32.31 28.45 4.67
CA ARG A 400 32.23 28.69 6.12
C ARG A 400 31.06 27.92 6.74
N GLU A 401 31.03 27.90 8.07
CA GLU A 401 29.84 27.47 8.80
C GLU A 401 28.77 28.57 8.78
N PRO A 402 27.48 28.19 8.85
CA PRO A 402 26.42 29.17 9.05
C PRO A 402 26.57 29.88 10.38
N ASP A 403 26.24 31.17 10.40
CA ASP A 403 25.85 31.85 11.63
C ASP A 403 24.45 31.37 12.07
N GLN A 404 24.17 31.45 13.37
CA GLN A 404 22.92 30.91 13.93
C GLN A 404 21.67 31.53 13.29
N SER A 405 21.67 32.84 13.06
CA SER A 405 20.56 33.55 12.42
C SER A 405 20.32 33.08 10.98
N GLY A 406 21.38 32.93 10.19
CA GLY A 406 21.31 32.45 8.83
C GLY A 406 20.81 31.01 8.75
N LEU A 407 21.35 30.11 9.58
CA LEU A 407 20.88 28.72 9.63
C LEU A 407 19.38 28.64 9.92
N GLN A 408 18.92 29.38 10.92
CA GLN A 408 17.51 29.41 11.31
C GLN A 408 16.63 29.96 10.18
N PHE A 409 17.02 31.08 9.58
CA PHE A 409 16.24 31.73 8.52
C PHE A 409 15.99 30.79 7.32
N TRP A 410 17.05 30.17 6.80
CA TRP A 410 16.93 29.28 5.63
C TRP A 410 16.22 27.97 5.96
N THR A 411 16.51 27.39 7.15
CA THR A 411 15.89 26.14 7.61
C THR A 411 14.38 26.33 7.76
N GLN A 412 13.95 27.39 8.46
CA GLN A 412 12.53 27.71 8.65
C GLN A 412 11.83 28.04 7.32
N GLY A 413 12.53 28.62 6.35
CA GLY A 413 12.00 28.85 5.01
C GLY A 413 11.60 27.58 4.26
N ILE A 414 12.27 26.45 4.53
CA ILE A 414 11.91 25.12 4.01
C ILE A 414 10.84 24.46 4.89
N GLU A 415 10.99 24.55 6.20
CA GLU A 415 10.07 23.93 7.17
C GLU A 415 8.67 24.54 7.15
N SER A 416 8.52 25.80 6.74
CA SER A 416 7.22 26.46 6.60
C SER A 416 6.24 25.74 5.67
N CYS A 417 6.74 24.83 4.82
CA CYS A 417 5.92 23.99 3.94
C CYS A 417 5.24 22.80 4.65
N GLY A 418 5.55 22.51 5.92
CA GLY A 418 4.98 21.35 6.62
C GLY A 418 5.31 20.03 5.93
N ILE A 419 4.29 19.24 5.58
CA ILE A 419 4.42 17.94 4.88
C ILE A 419 4.30 18.04 3.35
N ASP A 420 4.10 19.24 2.79
CA ASP A 420 3.96 19.44 1.34
C ASP A 420 5.31 19.24 0.64
N VAL A 421 5.44 18.11 -0.06
CA VAL A 421 6.66 17.70 -0.77
C VAL A 421 6.98 18.65 -1.93
N GLY A 422 5.98 19.13 -2.66
CA GLY A 422 6.17 20.04 -3.79
C GLY A 422 6.65 21.42 -3.34
N CYS A 423 6.03 21.95 -2.28
CA CYS A 423 6.48 23.20 -1.64
C CYS A 423 7.93 23.08 -1.14
N ARG A 424 8.27 21.97 -0.45
CA ARG A 424 9.63 21.74 0.07
C ARG A 424 10.66 21.67 -1.05
N GLU A 425 10.36 20.99 -2.15
CA GLU A 425 11.24 20.91 -3.32
C GLU A 425 11.55 22.32 -3.85
N VAL A 426 10.51 23.13 -4.07
CA VAL A 426 10.64 24.51 -4.54
C VAL A 426 11.48 25.35 -3.57
N LYS A 427 11.18 25.30 -2.27
CA LYS A 427 11.94 26.04 -1.24
C LYS A 427 13.41 25.64 -1.17
N ARG A 428 13.72 24.35 -1.35
CA ARG A 428 15.10 23.86 -1.39
C ARG A 428 15.84 24.41 -2.61
N VAL A 429 15.23 24.38 -3.78
CA VAL A 429 15.78 24.97 -5.01
C VAL A 429 16.05 26.47 -4.83
N ASP A 430 15.12 27.19 -4.19
CA ASP A 430 15.23 28.65 -4.00
C ASP A 430 16.30 29.03 -3.00
N THR A 431 16.30 28.33 -1.86
CA THR A 431 17.33 28.47 -0.83
C THR A 431 18.70 28.24 -1.47
N SER A 432 18.82 27.17 -2.24
CA SER A 432 20.04 26.78 -2.92
C SER A 432 20.54 27.83 -3.92
N ALA A 433 19.65 28.35 -4.78
CA ALA A 433 19.98 29.42 -5.72
C ALA A 433 20.35 30.74 -4.99
N ALA A 434 19.72 31.04 -3.85
CA ALA A 434 19.98 32.25 -3.08
C ALA A 434 21.42 32.33 -2.55
N PHE A 435 22.09 31.20 -2.28
CA PHE A 435 23.50 31.21 -1.90
C PHE A 435 24.40 31.78 -3.01
N PHE A 436 24.18 31.38 -4.26
CA PHE A 436 24.91 31.93 -5.39
C PHE A 436 24.58 33.42 -5.63
N LEU A 437 23.32 33.80 -5.43
CA LEU A 437 22.86 35.19 -5.60
C LEU A 437 23.26 36.11 -4.44
N SER A 438 23.74 35.55 -3.32
CA SER A 438 24.12 36.32 -2.14
C SER A 438 25.28 37.25 -2.43
N ILE A 439 25.29 38.41 -1.76
CA ILE A 439 26.41 39.37 -1.82
C ILE A 439 27.74 38.66 -1.55
N GLU A 440 27.75 37.77 -0.55
CA GLU A 440 28.95 37.04 -0.16
C GLU A 440 29.51 36.22 -1.33
N PHE A 441 28.67 35.44 -2.03
CA PHE A 441 29.13 34.67 -3.18
C PHE A 441 29.48 35.55 -4.38
N GLN A 442 28.67 36.57 -4.66
CA GLN A 442 28.88 37.50 -5.78
C GLN A 442 30.22 38.24 -5.68
N GLU A 443 30.66 38.53 -4.46
CA GLU A 443 31.91 39.26 -4.18
C GLU A 443 33.11 38.36 -3.84
N THR A 444 32.90 37.04 -3.72
CA THR A 444 33.95 36.04 -3.47
C THR A 444 34.10 35.09 -4.66
N GLY A 445 33.38 33.96 -4.68
CA GLY A 445 33.51 32.92 -5.69
C GLY A 445 33.24 33.43 -7.10
N TYR A 446 32.20 34.26 -7.30
CA TYR A 446 31.95 34.81 -8.63
C TYR A 446 33.04 35.80 -9.06
N LEU A 447 33.60 36.57 -8.12
CA LEU A 447 34.74 37.46 -8.40
C LEU A 447 36.00 36.66 -8.78
N VAL A 448 36.25 35.50 -8.16
CA VAL A 448 37.33 34.59 -8.56
C VAL A 448 37.15 34.16 -10.01
N TYR A 449 35.97 33.67 -10.40
CA TYR A 449 35.68 33.31 -11.79
C TYR A 449 36.00 34.47 -12.75
N ARG A 450 35.50 35.69 -12.46
CA ARG A 450 35.72 36.86 -13.30
C ARG A 450 37.19 37.28 -13.36
N ALA A 451 37.95 37.08 -12.28
CA ALA A 451 39.40 37.34 -12.27
C ALA A 451 40.17 36.40 -13.22
N TYR A 452 39.86 35.09 -13.20
CA TYR A 452 40.46 34.14 -14.15
C TYR A 452 40.05 34.44 -15.59
N LEU A 453 38.78 34.80 -15.81
CA LEU A 453 38.30 35.15 -17.14
C LEU A 453 38.97 36.42 -17.67
N ALA A 454 39.04 37.49 -16.87
CA ALA A 454 39.73 38.72 -17.24
C ALA A 454 41.23 38.47 -17.51
N ALA A 455 41.87 37.59 -16.76
CA ALA A 455 43.29 37.29 -16.89
C ALA A 455 43.63 36.34 -18.05
N PHE A 456 42.74 35.41 -18.44
CA PHE A 456 43.12 34.34 -19.37
C PHE A 456 42.13 34.09 -20.50
N GLY A 457 40.98 34.76 -20.50
CA GLY A 457 39.90 34.50 -21.43
C GLY A 457 39.25 33.14 -21.17
N ASN A 458 38.44 32.69 -22.12
CA ASN A 458 37.87 31.35 -22.11
C ASN A 458 38.85 30.34 -22.72
N ILE A 459 38.78 29.06 -22.30
CA ILE A 459 39.55 27.98 -22.94
C ILE A 459 39.23 27.91 -24.44
N SER A 460 37.94 28.00 -24.78
CA SER A 460 37.39 28.09 -26.13
C SER A 460 35.98 28.67 -26.05
N VAL A 461 35.32 28.91 -27.19
CA VAL A 461 33.95 29.46 -27.21
C VAL A 461 32.96 28.61 -26.38
N ASP A 462 33.08 27.28 -26.44
CA ASP A 462 32.22 26.33 -25.73
C ASP A 462 32.78 25.86 -24.38
N LYS A 463 33.81 26.53 -23.84
CA LYS A 463 34.42 26.17 -22.56
C LYS A 463 34.59 27.42 -21.69
N PRO A 464 34.38 27.35 -20.37
CA PRO A 464 34.48 28.51 -19.49
C PRO A 464 35.92 29.00 -19.33
N ALA A 465 36.11 30.00 -18.46
CA ALA A 465 37.43 30.44 -18.02
C ALA A 465 38.27 29.24 -17.56
N PRO A 466 39.60 29.24 -17.78
CA PRO A 466 40.51 28.15 -17.42
C PRO A 466 40.80 28.14 -15.91
N LEU A 467 39.74 27.91 -15.15
CA LEU A 467 39.66 27.84 -13.70
C LEU A 467 39.28 26.41 -13.32
N ARG A 468 40.11 25.77 -12.50
CA ARG A 468 39.83 24.42 -11.96
C ARG A 468 39.28 24.52 -10.54
N PHE A 469 38.54 23.50 -10.08
CA PHE A 469 37.97 23.43 -8.72
C PHE A 469 39.04 23.62 -7.64
N GLY A 470 40.21 22.99 -7.81
CA GLY A 470 41.34 23.10 -6.87
C GLY A 470 41.99 24.48 -6.79
N GLU A 471 41.80 25.33 -7.82
CA GLU A 471 42.21 26.74 -7.80
C GLU A 471 41.09 27.63 -7.22
N PHE A 472 39.84 27.33 -7.60
CA PHE A 472 38.66 28.09 -7.19
C PHE A 472 38.46 28.14 -5.68
N LEU A 473 38.55 26.99 -5.01
CA LEU A 473 38.24 26.88 -3.58
C LEU A 473 39.19 27.72 -2.69
N PRO A 474 40.53 27.58 -2.77
CA PRO A 474 41.43 28.40 -1.96
C PRO A 474 41.33 29.88 -2.29
N ASP A 475 41.10 30.24 -3.56
CA ASP A 475 40.94 31.64 -3.97
C ASP A 475 39.65 32.25 -3.40
N THR A 476 38.56 31.50 -3.40
CA THR A 476 37.29 31.92 -2.79
C THR A 476 37.42 32.08 -1.28
N GLN A 477 38.09 31.14 -0.62
CA GLN A 477 38.38 31.20 0.82
C GLN A 477 39.24 32.41 1.19
N ALA A 478 40.24 32.75 0.37
CA ALA A 478 41.09 33.91 0.60
C ALA A 478 40.30 35.22 0.56
N ILE A 479 39.34 35.37 -0.36
CA ILE A 479 38.49 36.56 -0.42
C ILE A 479 37.45 36.56 0.71
N GLY A 480 36.86 35.41 1.02
CA GLY A 480 35.80 35.26 2.04
C GLY A 480 36.28 35.19 3.49
N GLN A 481 37.60 35.18 3.75
CA GLN A 481 38.14 34.96 5.09
C GLN A 481 37.63 36.02 6.10
N GLY A 482 36.88 35.58 7.11
CA GLY A 482 36.32 36.45 8.14
C GLY A 482 35.19 37.36 7.67
N VAL A 483 34.63 37.12 6.47
CA VAL A 483 33.51 37.90 5.93
C VAL A 483 32.20 37.21 6.31
N VAL A 484 31.36 37.92 7.05
CA VAL A 484 29.95 37.55 7.28
C VAL A 484 29.12 38.80 6.99
N VAL A 485 28.39 38.79 5.86
CA VAL A 485 27.64 39.96 5.42
C VAL A 485 26.63 40.40 6.49
N ASN A 486 26.48 41.72 6.67
CA ASN A 486 25.66 42.37 7.71
C ASN A 486 26.21 42.27 9.14
N THR A 487 27.46 41.83 9.35
CA THR A 487 28.14 41.93 10.65
C THR A 487 29.08 43.14 10.69
N PRO A 488 29.21 43.89 11.80
CA PRO A 488 30.05 45.08 11.83
C PRO A 488 31.48 44.82 11.34
N GLY A 489 31.93 45.58 10.34
CA GLY A 489 33.30 45.50 9.81
C GLY A 489 33.49 44.58 8.59
N TRP A 490 32.43 43.94 8.10
CA TRP A 490 32.53 42.95 7.02
C TRP A 490 32.98 43.57 5.69
N GLU A 491 32.56 44.81 5.37
CA GLU A 491 32.95 45.50 4.13
C GLU A 491 34.46 45.79 4.10
N GLN A 492 35.03 46.22 5.24
CA GLN A 492 36.46 46.51 5.35
C GLN A 492 37.30 45.22 5.25
N ALA A 493 36.84 44.14 5.89
CA ALA A 493 37.48 42.84 5.78
C ALA A 493 37.47 42.33 4.32
N LEU A 494 36.30 42.35 3.67
CA LEU A 494 36.16 41.95 2.28
C LEU A 494 37.07 42.78 1.35
N GLU A 495 37.10 44.11 1.53
CA GLU A 495 37.93 45.00 0.73
C GLU A 495 39.44 44.73 0.92
N ALA A 496 39.87 44.47 2.15
CA ALA A 496 41.26 44.10 2.44
C ALA A 496 41.61 42.75 1.79
N ASN A 497 40.72 41.76 1.89
CA ASN A 497 40.91 40.44 1.31
C ASN A 497 41.00 40.50 -0.22
N LYS A 498 40.11 41.26 -0.88
CA LYS A 498 40.18 41.48 -2.34
C LYS A 498 41.51 42.07 -2.77
N LYS A 499 42.00 43.10 -2.07
CA LYS A 499 43.32 43.70 -2.36
C LYS A 499 44.44 42.68 -2.25
N SER A 500 44.45 41.89 -1.18
CA SER A 500 45.44 40.83 -0.95
C SER A 500 45.37 39.76 -2.04
N TYR A 501 44.17 39.30 -2.37
CA TYR A 501 43.94 38.32 -3.43
C TYR A 501 44.48 38.78 -4.78
N PHE A 502 44.11 39.98 -5.26
CA PHE A 502 44.58 40.45 -6.56
C PHE A 502 46.10 40.72 -6.59
N ALA A 503 46.69 41.17 -5.48
CA ALA A 503 48.14 41.30 -5.37
C ALA A 503 48.84 39.94 -5.47
N ALA A 504 48.32 38.92 -4.78
CA ALA A 504 48.84 37.55 -4.88
C ALA A 504 48.60 36.94 -6.26
N PHE A 505 47.44 37.21 -6.89
CA PHE A 505 47.07 36.69 -8.20
C PHE A 505 48.04 37.12 -9.30
N VAL A 506 48.36 38.41 -9.36
CA VAL A 506 49.28 38.93 -10.39
C VAL A 506 50.74 38.50 -10.19
N ALA A 507 51.09 38.07 -8.97
CA ALA A 507 52.40 37.51 -8.66
C ALA A 507 52.54 36.02 -9.05
N ARG A 508 51.44 35.34 -9.44
CA ARG A 508 51.49 33.93 -9.83
C ARG A 508 52.31 33.75 -11.11
N PRO A 509 53.12 32.68 -11.22
CA PRO A 509 53.90 32.40 -12.43
C PRO A 509 53.05 32.38 -13.70
N ARG A 510 51.84 31.80 -13.64
CA ARG A 510 50.90 31.76 -14.77
C ARG A 510 50.51 33.15 -15.27
N PHE A 511 50.28 34.10 -14.37
CA PHE A 511 49.94 35.49 -14.73
C PHE A 511 51.18 36.26 -15.21
N ALA A 512 52.30 36.13 -14.50
CA ALA A 512 53.56 36.78 -14.87
C ALA A 512 54.04 36.35 -16.27
N ASN A 513 53.89 35.07 -16.62
CA ASN A 513 54.25 34.53 -17.93
C ASN A 513 53.31 35.00 -19.05
N ALA A 514 52.01 35.15 -18.76
CA ALA A 514 51.04 35.65 -19.75
C ALA A 514 51.25 37.15 -20.05
N TYR A 515 51.79 37.90 -19.10
CA TYR A 515 51.92 39.35 -19.17
C TYR A 515 53.33 39.82 -18.78
N PRO A 516 54.30 39.82 -19.71
CA PRO A 516 55.63 40.34 -19.46
C PRO A 516 55.59 41.79 -18.95
N THR A 517 56.45 42.15 -17.99
CA THR A 517 56.49 43.52 -17.44
C THR A 517 56.86 44.57 -18.48
N THR A 518 57.45 44.18 -19.61
CA THR A 518 57.80 45.04 -20.74
C THR A 518 56.60 45.50 -21.58
N LEU A 519 55.39 45.00 -21.31
CA LEU A 519 54.19 45.49 -21.98
C LEU A 519 53.94 46.95 -21.61
N THR A 520 53.49 47.75 -22.58
CA THR A 520 52.96 49.08 -22.29
C THR A 520 51.63 48.97 -21.51
N PRO A 521 51.26 49.95 -20.68
CA PRO A 521 49.97 49.97 -19.99
C PRO A 521 48.77 49.75 -20.92
N SER A 522 48.78 50.36 -22.12
CA SER A 522 47.70 50.21 -23.11
C SER A 522 47.57 48.78 -23.63
N GLN A 523 48.70 48.10 -23.91
CA GLN A 523 48.70 46.70 -24.35
C GLN A 523 48.20 45.76 -23.25
N PHE A 524 48.65 45.97 -22.00
CA PHE A 524 48.21 45.17 -20.86
C PHE A 524 46.71 45.34 -20.57
N VAL A 525 46.23 46.59 -20.47
CA VAL A 525 44.81 46.91 -20.28
C VAL A 525 43.97 46.36 -21.42
N GLY A 526 44.42 46.55 -22.67
CA GLY A 526 43.74 46.03 -23.86
C GLY A 526 43.58 44.51 -23.81
N ALA A 527 44.64 43.77 -23.48
CA ALA A 527 44.62 42.31 -23.39
C ALA A 527 43.62 41.80 -22.34
N LEU A 528 43.54 42.45 -21.16
CA LEU A 528 42.59 42.06 -20.12
C LEU A 528 41.13 42.31 -20.54
N PHE A 529 40.83 43.44 -21.18
CA PHE A 529 39.49 43.72 -21.69
C PHE A 529 39.11 42.79 -22.87
N THR A 530 40.07 42.44 -23.72
CA THR A 530 39.89 41.45 -24.79
C THR A 530 39.54 40.08 -24.20
N ASN A 531 40.28 39.62 -23.19
CA ASN A 531 40.01 38.36 -22.50
C ASN A 531 38.64 38.37 -21.80
N ALA A 532 38.27 39.49 -21.19
CA ALA A 532 36.96 39.69 -20.57
C ALA A 532 35.80 39.76 -21.58
N GLY A 533 36.06 39.91 -22.89
CA GLY A 533 35.00 40.09 -23.89
C GLY A 533 34.16 41.36 -23.68
N VAL A 534 34.75 42.39 -23.06
CA VAL A 534 34.13 43.68 -22.80
C VAL A 534 34.82 44.76 -23.61
N VAL A 535 34.02 45.60 -24.28
CA VAL A 535 34.53 46.81 -24.94
C VAL A 535 34.48 47.95 -23.92
N PRO A 536 35.63 48.40 -23.36
CA PRO A 536 35.63 49.47 -22.38
C PRO A 536 35.31 50.80 -23.04
N THR A 537 34.64 51.66 -22.28
CA THR A 537 34.52 53.09 -22.59
C THR A 537 35.91 53.76 -22.57
N ALA A 538 36.00 54.95 -23.18
CA ALA A 538 37.24 55.74 -23.16
C ALA A 538 37.69 56.06 -21.72
N GLU A 539 36.73 56.32 -20.83
CA GLU A 539 36.97 56.61 -19.42
C GLU A 539 37.48 55.38 -18.66
N GLU A 540 36.86 54.21 -18.83
CA GLU A 540 37.32 52.97 -18.19
C GLU A 540 38.75 52.60 -18.63
N ARG A 541 39.04 52.75 -19.93
CA ARG A 541 40.38 52.49 -20.48
C ARG A 541 41.41 53.49 -19.95
N ALA A 542 41.05 54.77 -19.85
CA ALA A 542 41.92 55.81 -19.30
C ALA A 542 42.18 55.59 -17.80
N ALA A 543 41.15 55.26 -17.02
CA ALA A 543 41.27 54.97 -15.59
C ALA A 543 42.15 53.75 -15.33
N ALA A 544 41.96 52.66 -16.10
CA ALA A 544 42.79 51.46 -16.00
C ALA A 544 44.26 51.76 -16.37
N SER A 545 44.50 52.49 -17.44
CA SER A 545 45.88 52.86 -17.85
C SER A 545 46.53 53.83 -16.86
N GLY A 546 45.73 54.71 -16.24
CA GLY A 546 46.15 55.69 -15.25
C GLY A 546 46.69 55.08 -13.95
N GLU A 547 46.34 53.82 -13.64
CA GLU A 547 46.88 53.10 -12.46
C GLU A 547 48.41 52.98 -12.47
N PHE A 548 49.04 53.11 -13.64
CA PHE A 548 50.49 53.06 -13.86
C PHE A 548 51.17 54.44 -13.79
N GLY A 549 50.44 55.54 -13.55
CA GLY A 549 51.03 56.86 -13.32
C GLY A 549 51.87 57.43 -14.49
N GLY A 550 51.62 56.99 -15.73
CA GLY A 550 52.39 57.39 -16.91
C GLY A 550 53.66 56.58 -17.17
N ALA A 551 53.88 55.47 -16.47
CA ALA A 551 54.99 54.55 -16.74
C ALA A 551 54.94 54.01 -18.18
N ALA A 552 56.11 53.76 -18.77
CA ALA A 552 56.23 53.22 -20.12
C ALA A 552 55.93 51.71 -20.19
N ASP A 553 56.01 51.03 -19.05
CA ASP A 553 55.89 49.58 -18.91
C ASP A 553 54.90 49.19 -17.80
N THR A 554 54.79 47.89 -17.52
CA THR A 554 53.90 47.34 -16.49
C THR A 554 54.68 46.65 -15.37
N ALA A 555 55.83 47.19 -14.96
CA ALA A 555 56.62 46.64 -13.86
C ALA A 555 55.97 46.82 -12.46
N ASP A 556 55.10 47.82 -12.27
CA ASP A 556 54.38 48.03 -11.00
C ASP A 556 53.34 46.92 -10.76
N ALA A 557 53.67 45.99 -9.86
CA ALA A 557 52.79 44.89 -9.47
C ALA A 557 51.48 45.35 -8.81
N GLY A 558 51.51 46.45 -8.05
CA GLY A 558 50.32 47.02 -7.44
C GLY A 558 49.36 47.60 -8.48
N ALA A 559 49.89 48.30 -9.49
CA ALA A 559 49.11 48.79 -10.61
C ALA A 559 48.47 47.65 -11.41
N ARG A 560 49.23 46.58 -11.71
CA ARG A 560 48.70 45.36 -12.38
C ARG A 560 47.52 44.76 -11.61
N ALA A 561 47.64 44.64 -10.28
CA ALA A 561 46.58 44.10 -9.42
C ALA A 561 45.32 44.98 -9.46
N ARG A 562 45.46 46.31 -9.35
CA ARG A 562 44.33 47.25 -9.43
C ARG A 562 43.64 47.23 -10.79
N VAL A 563 44.40 47.11 -11.87
CA VAL A 563 43.85 47.01 -13.24
C VAL A 563 43.11 45.69 -13.45
N LEU A 564 43.69 44.55 -13.07
CA LEU A 564 43.01 43.26 -13.19
C LEU A 564 41.70 43.26 -12.38
N ARG A 565 41.74 43.78 -11.15
CA ARG A 565 40.55 43.94 -10.31
C ARG A 565 39.49 44.79 -10.99
N ARG A 566 39.87 45.96 -11.54
CA ARG A 566 38.95 46.86 -12.24
C ARG A 566 38.24 46.17 -13.41
N VAL A 567 38.94 45.33 -14.17
CA VAL A 567 38.33 44.55 -15.26
C VAL A 567 37.43 43.44 -14.71
N ALA A 568 37.87 42.72 -13.66
CA ALA A 568 37.10 41.63 -13.04
C ALA A 568 35.82 42.11 -12.33
N GLU A 569 35.79 43.34 -11.82
CA GLU A 569 34.63 43.98 -11.18
C GLU A 569 33.78 44.80 -12.18
N ASN A 570 34.09 44.73 -13.49
CA ASN A 570 33.31 45.44 -14.50
C ASN A 570 31.87 44.89 -14.57
N ALA A 571 30.89 45.80 -14.53
CA ALA A 571 29.47 45.44 -14.48
C ALA A 571 29.00 44.68 -15.74
N GLU A 572 29.54 45.02 -16.92
CA GLU A 572 29.18 44.35 -18.17
C GLU A 572 29.77 42.93 -18.22
N LEU A 573 30.98 42.73 -17.70
CA LEU A 573 31.55 41.39 -17.52
C LEU A 573 30.68 40.56 -16.58
N ALA A 574 30.34 41.11 -15.42
CA ALA A 574 29.49 40.46 -14.42
C ALA A 574 28.11 40.07 -14.97
N ARG A 575 27.54 40.88 -15.85
CA ARG A 575 26.26 40.60 -16.50
C ARG A 575 26.38 39.50 -17.56
N LYS A 576 27.37 39.61 -18.46
CA LYS A 576 27.56 38.68 -19.60
C LYS A 576 27.84 37.24 -19.15
N GLU A 577 28.61 37.09 -18.08
CA GLU A 577 29.16 35.81 -17.69
C GLU A 577 28.38 35.10 -16.58
N PHE A 578 27.27 35.70 -16.15
CA PHE A 578 26.46 35.18 -15.04
C PHE A 578 26.05 33.73 -15.27
N ASN A 579 25.48 33.41 -16.44
CA ASN A 579 25.01 32.06 -16.73
C ASN A 579 26.16 31.03 -16.80
N ARG A 580 27.28 31.39 -17.43
CA ARG A 580 28.46 30.52 -17.57
C ARG A 580 29.07 30.20 -16.20
N ALA A 581 29.23 31.23 -15.38
CA ALA A 581 29.66 31.05 -14.00
C ALA A 581 28.65 30.26 -13.18
N PHE A 582 27.36 30.54 -13.29
CA PHE A 582 26.31 29.85 -12.52
C PHE A 582 26.27 28.35 -12.80
N VAL A 583 26.41 27.95 -14.08
CA VAL A 583 26.51 26.53 -14.45
C VAL A 583 27.81 25.91 -13.90
N LEU A 584 28.95 26.61 -14.02
CA LEU A 584 30.21 26.11 -13.48
C LEU A 584 30.14 25.88 -11.96
N MET A 585 29.42 26.75 -11.24
CA MET A 585 29.23 26.61 -9.80
C MET A 585 28.33 25.45 -9.40
N GLN A 586 27.53 24.90 -10.31
CA GLN A 586 26.83 23.64 -10.02
C GLN A 586 27.82 22.49 -9.84
N TYR A 587 28.87 22.45 -10.68
CA TYR A 587 29.93 21.44 -10.58
C TYR A 587 30.87 21.69 -9.40
N PHE A 588 31.28 22.94 -9.18
CA PHE A 588 32.19 23.27 -8.07
C PHE A 588 31.52 23.22 -6.70
N GLY A 589 30.28 23.72 -6.58
CA GLY A 589 29.54 23.76 -5.33
C GLY A 589 28.94 22.41 -4.97
N TYR A 590 28.09 21.83 -5.83
CA TYR A 590 27.39 20.58 -5.51
C TYR A 590 28.26 19.35 -5.73
N LEU A 591 29.00 19.27 -6.82
CA LEU A 591 29.71 18.04 -7.19
C LEU A 591 31.18 18.03 -6.74
N ARG A 592 31.72 19.18 -6.31
CA ARG A 592 33.10 19.36 -5.87
C ARG A 592 34.14 18.83 -6.88
N ARG A 593 33.88 18.99 -8.18
CA ARG A 593 34.75 18.53 -9.29
C ARG A 593 34.73 19.47 -10.49
N ASN A 594 35.64 19.28 -11.44
CA ASN A 594 35.57 19.99 -12.72
C ASN A 594 34.47 19.40 -13.63
N PRO A 595 33.87 20.22 -14.52
CA PRO A 595 32.85 19.74 -15.46
C PRO A 595 33.37 18.76 -16.53
N ASP A 596 34.68 18.58 -16.64
CA ASP A 596 35.36 17.61 -17.51
C ASP A 596 36.03 16.47 -16.74
N ASP A 597 35.85 16.38 -15.42
CA ASP A 597 36.30 15.23 -14.64
C ASP A 597 35.32 14.05 -14.78
N ALA A 598 35.76 12.84 -14.41
CA ALA A 598 34.86 11.71 -14.23
C ALA A 598 33.72 12.08 -13.25
N PRO A 599 32.47 11.60 -13.46
CA PRO A 599 32.03 10.52 -14.34
C PRO A 599 31.75 10.88 -15.81
N GLU A 600 32.10 12.08 -16.27
CA GLU A 600 31.87 12.48 -17.67
C GLU A 600 32.65 11.59 -18.65
N ALA A 601 31.93 10.89 -19.53
CA ALA A 601 32.52 9.88 -20.40
C ALA A 601 33.59 10.44 -21.36
N ASN A 602 33.31 11.60 -21.96
CA ASN A 602 34.16 12.20 -23.00
C ASN A 602 35.07 13.32 -22.49
N ARG A 603 34.87 13.79 -21.24
CA ARG A 603 35.67 14.87 -20.61
C ARG A 603 35.75 16.13 -21.48
N ASP A 604 34.64 16.48 -22.13
CA ASP A 604 34.56 17.48 -23.20
C ASP A 604 33.65 18.67 -22.87
N PHE A 605 33.22 18.79 -21.60
CA PHE A 605 32.25 19.79 -21.13
C PHE A 605 30.83 19.63 -21.71
N ALA A 606 30.46 18.46 -22.26
CA ALA A 606 29.11 18.25 -22.81
C ALA A 606 28.00 18.53 -21.79
N GLY A 607 28.12 18.02 -20.55
CA GLY A 607 27.15 18.29 -19.48
C GLY A 607 27.04 19.77 -19.14
N TYR A 608 28.18 20.46 -19.03
CA TYR A 608 28.22 21.92 -18.78
C TYR A 608 27.52 22.69 -19.91
N ASN A 609 27.80 22.35 -21.16
CA ASN A 609 27.21 23.02 -22.32
C ASN A 609 25.71 22.74 -22.46
N PHE A 610 25.26 21.53 -22.11
CA PHE A 610 23.85 21.20 -22.02
C PHE A 610 23.12 22.13 -21.05
N TRP A 611 23.64 22.28 -19.82
CA TRP A 611 23.02 23.12 -18.79
C TRP A 611 23.09 24.61 -19.13
N LEU A 612 24.20 25.06 -19.72
CA LEU A 612 24.32 26.43 -20.21
C LEU A 612 23.29 26.73 -21.32
N GLY A 613 23.10 25.80 -22.26
CA GLY A 613 22.09 25.91 -23.30
C GLY A 613 20.67 25.99 -22.73
N LYS A 614 20.35 25.10 -21.78
CA LYS A 614 19.08 25.12 -21.03
C LYS A 614 18.86 26.46 -20.34
N LEU A 615 19.82 26.94 -19.55
CA LEU A 615 19.68 28.19 -18.82
C LEU A 615 19.51 29.40 -19.75
N ASN A 616 20.24 29.44 -20.87
CA ASN A 616 20.09 30.49 -21.89
C ASN A 616 18.72 30.45 -22.60
N GLN A 617 18.16 29.25 -22.81
CA GLN A 617 16.85 29.10 -23.43
C GLN A 617 15.71 29.58 -22.53
N PHE A 618 15.75 29.23 -21.25
CA PHE A 618 14.65 29.48 -20.31
C PHE A 618 14.78 30.79 -19.55
N GLY A 619 16.00 31.32 -19.41
CA GLY A 619 16.26 32.60 -18.74
C GLY A 619 16.29 32.55 -17.22
N ASP A 620 15.84 31.45 -16.59
CA ASP A 620 15.86 31.27 -15.14
C ASP A 620 16.14 29.81 -14.71
N TYR A 621 16.63 29.64 -13.48
CA TYR A 621 17.08 28.35 -12.95
C TYR A 621 15.96 27.38 -12.59
N ARG A 622 14.72 27.87 -12.38
CA ARG A 622 13.57 27.02 -12.06
C ARG A 622 13.04 26.39 -13.33
N SER A 623 12.79 27.19 -14.36
CA SER A 623 12.31 26.73 -15.66
C SER A 623 13.35 25.85 -16.37
N ALA A 624 14.65 26.13 -16.14
CA ALA A 624 15.73 25.26 -16.59
C ALA A 624 15.85 23.95 -15.78
N GLU A 625 15.17 23.83 -14.63
CA GLU A 625 15.26 22.74 -13.64
C GLU A 625 16.68 22.44 -13.16
N MET A 626 17.61 23.38 -13.35
CA MET A 626 19.04 23.10 -13.22
C MET A 626 19.42 22.82 -11.77
N VAL A 627 19.14 23.75 -10.85
CA VAL A 627 19.48 23.57 -9.43
C VAL A 627 18.83 22.30 -8.87
N LYS A 628 17.55 22.06 -9.21
CA LYS A 628 16.83 20.83 -8.86
C LYS A 628 17.60 19.59 -9.28
N ALA A 629 18.00 19.52 -10.56
CA ALA A 629 18.71 18.37 -11.11
C ALA A 629 20.04 18.08 -10.39
N PHE A 630 20.79 19.11 -9.97
CA PHE A 630 22.04 18.91 -9.24
C PHE A 630 21.80 18.48 -7.79
N VAL A 631 20.90 19.12 -7.04
CA VAL A 631 20.66 18.80 -5.62
C VAL A 631 19.91 17.47 -5.39
N THR A 632 19.26 16.92 -6.41
CA THR A 632 18.64 15.58 -6.37
C THR A 632 19.46 14.52 -7.10
N SER A 633 20.58 14.90 -7.74
CA SER A 633 21.43 13.95 -8.46
C SER A 633 21.99 12.87 -7.52
N ILE A 634 22.14 11.66 -8.06
CA ILE A 634 22.80 10.55 -7.37
C ILE A 634 24.19 10.98 -6.88
N GLU A 635 24.95 11.69 -7.72
CA GLU A 635 26.30 12.15 -7.42
C GLU A 635 26.33 13.09 -6.20
N TYR A 636 25.42 14.08 -6.12
CA TYR A 636 25.32 14.96 -4.96
C TYR A 636 24.92 14.19 -3.70
N ARG A 637 23.88 13.34 -3.79
CA ARG A 637 23.34 12.61 -2.63
C ARG A 637 24.34 11.60 -2.07
N GLN A 638 25.16 10.98 -2.92
CA GLN A 638 26.24 10.06 -2.53
C GLN A 638 27.33 10.71 -1.69
N ARG A 639 27.47 12.04 -1.70
CA ARG A 639 28.39 12.74 -0.80
C ARG A 639 28.04 12.56 0.68
N PHE A 640 26.78 12.23 0.99
CA PHE A 640 26.25 12.28 2.34
C PHE A 640 25.62 10.97 2.83
N GLY A 641 25.31 10.05 1.92
CA GLY A 641 24.72 8.77 2.27
C GLY A 641 24.22 8.02 1.04
N THR A 642 23.42 6.97 1.24
CA THR A 642 22.78 6.25 0.14
C THR A 642 21.85 7.20 -0.62
N PRO A 643 21.96 7.29 -1.96
CA PRO A 643 21.13 8.18 -2.77
C PRO A 643 19.65 7.79 -2.74
#